data_AF-A0A813S595-F1
#
_entry.id   AF-A0A813S595-F1
#
_cell.length_a   1.000
_cell.length_b   1.000
_cell.length_c   1.000
_cell.angle_alpha   90.00
_cell.angle_beta   90.00
_cell.angle_gamma   90.00
#
_symmetry.space_group_name_H-M   'P 1'
#
loop_
_entity.id
_entity.type
_entity.pdbx_description
1 polymer ?
#
loop_
_entity_poly.entity_id
_entity_poly.type
_entity_poly.pdbx_seq_one_letter_code
_entity_poly.pdbx_strand_id
1 'polypeptide(L)'
;MATANSRAKCSICNKANATCFCSGCSEGFCFQHLAEHQQILRRQLDEIINDHNQFQQKVIQQKQNPQNSSLIQQINEWETDSIEKIQQTAQQCRETLMKLTQKTINDVEKKFIELSEKLKEIHEENEFNEIDLKHFQSKLTQITKEFLQSSNISIRQDSQEFINKISIISSFEQIQTKKNRFQQFAITVAGGNGEGDDLNQLYSPEGIFIDNDKSIYIADPWNHRIVKWKLKSSTGQIIAGGNGQGGQNNPLKEPTDIIFDKFIAMKTVIKNLFICYNQQQMITRLQIFFLTVSLYCIFLYSTYTTQLITVEINKPTYSTYESLSFNYSQSLQCFCSDISIPYQSFLTIKPRFHDLCSSQFVSQDWINYLYGRGNLVYRYSFTDFRASAVGQLQLLTSLCEISQETINTSLVQLLTSDYNDRQLLSEQRLDQLIQTQINQFQLVTPNSLLNIFNLIRETLGANMIISLWSVNWLIATQSIINSGWTAHTIPIVYGKCNCGTSWTCTQSSQGMMVGCYPLESLLQTTLQCFYNQSCIDSTNKFTQLNISSLKTSQYRMSTTIQSILNNLMVEEYIINKSYENYFNQCAPSSCSYNYMKRYQVTEGIINIISLYSGLVILTRCLSVILIKLCSYKSNRITIEITDQNT
;
A
#
# COMPACT_ATOMS: atom_id res chain seq x y z
N MET A 1 29.23 63.32 3.03
CA MET A 1 29.83 64.68 3.09
C MET A 1 31.30 64.53 3.44
N ALA A 2 32.22 64.87 2.55
CA ALA A 2 33.66 64.81 2.83
C ALA A 2 34.16 66.22 3.15
N THR A 3 34.75 66.41 4.33
CA THR A 3 35.42 67.65 4.74
C THR A 3 36.85 67.64 4.18
N ALA A 4 37.18 68.63 3.36
CA ALA A 4 38.53 68.77 2.78
C ALA A 4 39.48 69.38 3.82
N ASN A 5 40.60 68.72 4.11
CA ASN A 5 41.63 69.23 5.00
C ASN A 5 42.93 69.40 4.22
N SER A 6 43.35 70.64 4.00
CA SER A 6 44.37 71.03 3.00
C SER A 6 45.84 70.70 3.36
N ARG A 7 46.08 69.79 4.33
CA ARG A 7 47.42 69.37 4.74
C ARG A 7 47.63 67.85 4.88
N ALA A 8 46.63 67.01 4.63
CA ALA A 8 46.79 65.55 4.73
C ALA A 8 47.36 64.95 3.43
N LYS A 9 48.32 64.03 3.55
CA LYS A 9 48.92 63.31 2.40
C LYS A 9 48.02 62.16 1.96
N CYS A 10 48.00 61.87 0.67
CA CYS A 10 47.23 60.73 0.15
C CYS A 10 47.84 59.40 0.61
N SER A 11 47.02 58.48 1.14
CA SER A 11 47.49 57.17 1.64
C SER A 11 48.23 56.32 0.61
N ILE A 12 47.89 56.47 -0.67
CA ILE A 12 48.43 55.64 -1.76
C ILE A 12 49.70 56.25 -2.36
N CYS A 13 49.69 57.54 -2.71
CA CYS A 13 50.83 58.18 -3.41
C CYS A 13 51.67 59.13 -2.54
N ASN A 14 51.28 59.34 -1.28
CA ASN A 14 51.99 60.13 -0.27
C ASN A 14 52.30 61.60 -0.64
N LYS A 15 51.61 62.14 -1.65
CA LYS A 15 51.74 63.55 -2.09
C LYS A 15 50.82 64.46 -1.27
N ALA A 16 51.31 65.66 -0.94
CA ALA A 16 50.59 66.68 -0.18
C ALA A 16 49.70 67.54 -1.08
N ASN A 17 48.61 66.94 -1.58
CA ASN A 17 47.58 67.62 -2.37
C ASN A 17 46.28 67.73 -1.54
N ALA A 18 45.27 68.46 -2.04
CA ALA A 18 43.94 68.46 -1.43
C ALA A 18 43.39 67.01 -1.37
N THR A 19 43.25 66.49 -0.15
CA THR A 19 42.80 65.12 0.12
C THR A 19 41.39 65.12 0.71
N CYS A 20 40.63 64.09 0.34
CA CYS A 20 39.28 63.83 0.83
C CYS A 20 39.31 62.56 1.69
N PHE A 21 38.71 62.62 2.87
CA PHE A 21 38.67 61.48 3.79
C PHE A 21 37.47 60.58 3.51
N CYS A 22 37.72 59.27 3.48
CA CYS A 22 36.67 58.26 3.49
C CYS A 22 36.24 57.99 4.94
N SER A 23 34.95 58.15 5.24
CA SER A 23 34.41 57.95 6.59
C SER A 23 34.45 56.50 7.07
N GLY A 24 34.61 55.53 6.17
CA GLY A 24 34.69 54.10 6.50
C GLY A 24 36.09 53.68 6.95
N CYS A 25 37.11 53.87 6.10
CA CYS A 25 38.48 53.45 6.39
C CYS A 25 39.33 54.53 7.09
N SER A 26 38.78 55.74 7.30
CA SER A 26 39.47 56.89 7.94
C SER A 26 40.75 57.35 7.22
N GLU A 27 40.94 56.93 5.97
CA GLU A 27 42.07 57.28 5.13
C GLU A 27 41.79 58.47 4.21
N GLY A 28 42.83 59.25 3.91
CA GLY A 28 42.77 60.43 3.05
C GLY A 28 43.27 60.14 1.64
N PHE A 29 42.44 60.39 0.62
CA PHE A 29 42.79 60.12 -0.78
C PHE A 29 42.84 61.41 -1.60
N CYS A 30 43.76 61.51 -2.57
CA CYS A 30 43.65 62.56 -3.59
C CYS A 30 42.51 62.21 -4.57
N PHE A 31 42.04 63.19 -5.34
CA PHE A 31 40.85 63.03 -6.19
C PHE A 31 40.87 61.80 -7.11
N GLN A 32 42.01 61.50 -7.74
CA GLN A 32 42.17 60.34 -8.63
C GLN A 32 42.10 59.01 -7.87
N HIS A 33 42.86 58.87 -6.78
CA HIS A 33 42.85 57.64 -5.98
C HIS A 33 41.55 57.46 -5.17
N LEU A 34 40.82 58.54 -4.89
CA LEU A 34 39.49 58.46 -4.30
C LEU A 34 38.51 57.81 -5.28
N ALA A 35 38.59 58.15 -6.58
CA ALA A 35 37.76 57.54 -7.61
C ALA A 35 38.07 56.05 -7.78
N GLU A 36 39.34 55.66 -7.73
CA GLU A 36 39.77 54.25 -7.74
C GLU A 36 39.30 53.50 -6.49
N HIS A 37 39.45 54.09 -5.30
CA HIS A 37 38.93 53.51 -4.05
C HIS A 37 37.41 53.33 -4.08
N GLN A 38 36.68 54.30 -4.63
CA GLN A 38 35.23 54.20 -4.82
C GLN A 38 34.83 53.14 -5.85
N GLN A 39 35.63 52.89 -6.89
CA GLN A 39 35.40 51.78 -7.81
C GLN A 39 35.58 50.41 -7.13
N ILE A 40 36.57 50.27 -6.25
CA ILE A 40 36.76 49.05 -5.44
C ILE A 40 35.54 48.81 -4.54
N LEU A 41 35.07 49.85 -3.84
CA LEU A 41 33.88 49.75 -2.99
C LEU A 41 32.61 49.43 -3.79
N ARG A 42 32.46 50.00 -4.99
CA ARG A 42 31.34 49.67 -5.89
C ARG A 42 31.37 48.21 -6.32
N ARG A 43 32.55 47.69 -6.68
CA ARG A 43 32.71 46.28 -7.03
C ARG A 43 32.35 45.35 -5.87
N GLN A 44 32.78 45.67 -4.66
CA GLN A 44 32.40 44.91 -3.46
C GLN A 44 30.90 44.97 -3.20
N LEU A 45 30.27 46.13 -3.43
CA LEU A 45 28.82 46.27 -3.31
C LEU A 45 28.08 45.44 -4.38
N ASP A 46 28.57 45.42 -5.62
CA ASP A 46 27.99 44.62 -6.70
C ASP A 46 28.10 43.12 -6.41
N GLU A 47 29.21 42.66 -5.82
CA GLU A 47 29.38 41.29 -5.34
C GLU A 47 28.36 40.94 -4.25
N ILE A 48 28.17 41.82 -3.26
CA ILE A 48 27.17 41.65 -2.20
C ILE A 48 25.74 41.62 -2.77
N ILE A 49 25.43 42.48 -3.75
CA ILE A 49 24.12 42.50 -4.42
C ILE A 49 23.89 41.20 -5.19
N ASN A 50 24.91 40.68 -5.88
CA ASN A 50 24.82 39.41 -6.57
C ASN A 50 24.58 38.25 -5.60
N ASP A 51 25.32 38.19 -4.49
CA ASP A 51 25.16 37.17 -3.47
C ASP A 51 23.76 37.24 -2.82
N HIS A 52 23.26 38.47 -2.58
CA HIS A 52 21.90 38.69 -2.10
C HIS A 52 20.85 38.15 -3.08
N ASN A 53 21.00 38.45 -4.38
CA ASN A 53 20.07 37.99 -5.41
C ASN A 53 20.09 36.46 -5.54
N GLN A 54 21.26 35.83 -5.47
CA GLN A 54 21.39 34.37 -5.47
C GLN A 54 20.72 33.75 -4.23
N PHE A 55 20.92 34.34 -3.06
CA PHE A 55 20.25 33.90 -1.84
C PHE A 55 18.72 34.06 -1.95
N GLN A 56 18.24 35.19 -2.47
CA GLN A 56 16.82 35.43 -2.69
C GLN A 56 16.20 34.41 -3.64
N GLN A 57 16.89 34.04 -4.73
CA GLN A 57 16.44 32.98 -5.64
C GLN A 57 16.37 31.62 -4.94
N LYS A 58 17.37 31.25 -4.13
CA LYS A 58 17.35 30.02 -3.34
C LYS A 58 16.16 29.98 -2.38
N VAL A 59 15.87 31.09 -1.69
CA VAL A 59 14.72 31.22 -0.79
C VAL A 59 13.39 31.10 -1.56
N ILE A 60 13.26 31.73 -2.73
CA ILE A 60 12.06 31.63 -3.58
C ILE A 60 11.85 30.19 -4.06
N GLN A 61 12.91 29.53 -4.54
CA GLN A 61 12.85 28.13 -4.98
C GLN A 61 12.43 27.19 -3.84
N GLN A 62 12.97 27.38 -2.64
CA GLN A 62 12.62 26.57 -1.47
C GLN A 62 11.19 26.86 -0.97
N LYS A 63 10.69 28.10 -1.15
CA LYS A 63 9.30 28.47 -0.85
C LYS A 63 8.30 27.92 -1.87
N GLN A 64 8.70 27.80 -3.14
CA GLN A 64 7.87 27.23 -4.21
C GLN A 64 7.84 25.70 -4.17
N ASN A 65 8.91 25.06 -3.70
CA ASN A 65 8.95 23.60 -3.52
C ASN A 65 9.60 23.22 -2.17
N PRO A 66 8.79 23.08 -1.09
CA PRO A 66 9.27 22.71 0.24
C PRO A 66 9.97 21.34 0.31
N GLN A 67 9.72 20.48 -0.67
CA GLN A 67 10.31 19.14 -0.80
C GLN A 67 11.80 19.17 -1.19
N ASN A 68 12.31 20.28 -1.72
CA ASN A 68 13.73 20.45 -2.08
C ASN A 68 14.64 20.78 -0.89
N SER A 69 14.13 20.71 0.34
CA SER A 69 14.96 20.85 1.53
C SER A 69 15.95 19.69 1.65
N SER A 70 17.21 19.98 1.95
CA SER A 70 18.24 18.95 2.20
C SER A 70 17.83 17.96 3.30
N LEU A 71 17.01 18.39 4.26
CA LEU A 71 16.48 17.51 5.31
C LEU A 71 15.41 16.55 4.80
N ILE A 72 14.60 16.96 3.82
CA ILE A 72 13.59 16.09 3.19
C ILE A 72 14.28 15.05 2.30
N GLN A 73 15.35 15.43 1.61
CA GLN A 73 16.16 14.47 0.84
C GLN A 73 16.75 13.38 1.73
N GLN A 74 17.27 13.72 2.91
CA GLN A 74 17.77 12.74 3.88
C GLN A 74 16.66 11.80 4.41
N ILE A 75 15.43 12.32 4.58
CA ILE A 75 14.29 11.48 4.97
C ILE A 75 13.92 10.52 3.83
N ASN A 76 13.93 10.98 2.59
CA ASN A 76 13.60 10.16 1.42
C ASN A 76 14.68 9.07 1.17
N GLU A 77 15.96 9.39 1.38
CA GLU A 77 17.05 8.41 1.32
C GLU A 77 16.88 7.34 2.41
N TRP A 78 16.61 7.75 3.65
CA TRP A 78 16.35 6.81 4.75
C TRP A 78 15.13 5.92 4.50
N GLU A 79 14.05 6.47 3.92
CA GLU A 79 12.85 5.73 3.55
C GLU A 79 13.17 4.66 2.52
N THR A 80 13.92 5.02 1.48
CA THR A 80 14.33 4.11 0.40
C THR A 80 15.17 2.95 0.95
N ASP A 81 16.19 3.26 1.76
CA ASP A 81 17.08 2.27 2.38
C ASP A 81 16.32 1.32 3.32
N SER A 82 15.32 1.84 4.04
CA SER A 82 14.52 1.05 4.97
C SER A 82 13.60 0.07 4.22
N ILE A 83 12.97 0.52 3.14
CA ILE A 83 12.12 -0.33 2.29
C ILE A 83 12.96 -1.47 1.67
N GLU A 84 14.16 -1.16 1.17
CA GLU A 84 15.04 -2.17 0.57
C GLU A 84 15.41 -3.26 1.58
N LYS A 85 15.79 -2.87 2.81
CA LYS A 85 16.11 -3.83 3.88
C LYS A 85 14.93 -4.74 4.23
N ILE A 86 13.72 -4.18 4.33
CA ILE A 86 12.50 -4.95 4.60
C ILE A 86 12.27 -5.98 3.48
N GLN A 87 12.43 -5.58 2.22
CA GLN A 87 12.25 -6.46 1.07
C GLN A 87 13.29 -7.60 1.05
N GLN A 88 14.56 -7.30 1.32
CA GLN A 88 15.62 -8.29 1.39
C GLN A 88 15.38 -9.32 2.51
N THR A 89 15.00 -8.86 3.71
CA THR A 89 14.69 -9.76 4.83
C THR A 89 13.49 -10.66 4.52
N ALA A 90 12.41 -10.09 3.94
CA ALA A 90 11.24 -10.87 3.53
C ALA A 90 11.62 -11.94 2.47
N GLN A 91 12.50 -11.60 1.54
CA GLN A 91 12.97 -12.52 0.50
C GLN A 91 13.78 -13.69 1.10
N GLN A 92 14.70 -13.41 2.02
CA GLN A 92 15.48 -14.43 2.72
C GLN A 92 14.59 -15.40 3.52
N CYS A 93 13.54 -14.88 4.17
CA CYS A 93 12.56 -15.71 4.87
C CYS A 93 11.80 -16.65 3.90
N ARG A 94 11.38 -16.14 2.73
CA ARG A 94 10.72 -16.95 1.70
C ARG A 94 11.62 -18.06 1.18
N GLU A 95 12.87 -17.76 0.88
CA GLU A 95 13.84 -18.76 0.41
C GLU A 95 14.10 -19.85 1.45
N THR A 96 14.19 -19.47 2.73
CA THR A 96 14.35 -20.42 3.83
C THR A 96 13.13 -21.33 3.98
N LEU A 97 11.92 -20.76 3.89
CA LEU A 97 10.67 -21.51 3.92
C LEU A 97 10.57 -22.49 2.74
N MET A 98 10.91 -22.05 1.53
CA MET A 98 10.91 -22.89 0.33
C MET A 98 11.89 -24.07 0.48
N LYS A 99 13.11 -23.84 0.97
CA LYS A 99 14.09 -24.91 1.21
C LYS A 99 13.59 -25.95 2.22
N LEU A 100 12.97 -25.51 3.31
CA LEU A 100 12.43 -26.41 4.34
C LEU A 100 11.25 -27.23 3.79
N THR A 101 10.35 -26.59 3.05
CA THR A 101 9.17 -27.22 2.46
C THR A 101 9.57 -28.23 1.37
N GLN A 102 10.53 -27.87 0.50
CA GLN A 102 11.01 -28.76 -0.55
C GLN A 102 11.65 -30.03 0.03
N LYS A 103 12.44 -29.89 1.10
CA LYS A 103 13.05 -31.04 1.77
C LYS A 103 11.98 -32.00 2.31
N THR A 104 10.91 -31.47 2.91
CA THR A 104 9.83 -32.31 3.45
C THR A 104 9.04 -33.02 2.34
N ILE A 105 8.78 -32.32 1.23
CA ILE A 105 8.11 -32.90 0.06
C ILE A 105 8.93 -34.05 -0.53
N ASN A 106 10.24 -33.84 -0.73
CA ASN A 106 11.13 -34.87 -1.28
C ASN A 106 11.18 -36.14 -0.39
N ASP A 107 11.20 -35.98 0.93
CA ASP A 107 11.20 -37.11 1.86
C ASP A 107 9.88 -37.90 1.82
N VAL A 108 8.74 -37.21 1.67
CA VAL A 108 7.41 -37.83 1.50
C VAL A 108 7.30 -38.55 0.16
N GLU A 109 7.78 -37.92 -0.92
CA GLU A 109 7.80 -38.48 -2.27
C GLU A 109 8.59 -39.80 -2.31
N LYS A 110 9.77 -39.84 -1.68
CA LYS A 110 10.59 -41.05 -1.58
C LYS A 110 9.85 -42.19 -0.88
N LYS A 111 9.16 -41.92 0.24
CA LYS A 111 8.36 -42.92 0.96
C LYS A 111 7.16 -43.41 0.15
N PHE A 112 6.56 -42.52 -0.64
CA PHE A 112 5.44 -42.85 -1.51
C PHE A 112 5.85 -43.74 -2.69
N ILE A 113 7.02 -43.47 -3.29
CA ILE A 113 7.60 -44.31 -4.34
C ILE A 113 7.91 -45.71 -3.81
N GLU A 114 8.57 -45.82 -2.65
CA GLU A 114 8.89 -47.12 -2.03
C GLU A 114 7.63 -47.95 -1.71
N LEU A 115 6.55 -47.28 -1.28
CA LEU A 115 5.26 -47.93 -1.06
C LEU A 115 4.62 -48.41 -2.38
N SER A 116 4.73 -47.60 -3.44
CA SER A 116 4.17 -47.91 -4.75
C SER A 116 4.88 -49.11 -5.40
N GLU A 117 6.20 -49.21 -5.27
CA GLU A 117 6.99 -50.37 -5.73
C GLU A 117 6.57 -51.66 -5.01
N LYS A 118 6.46 -51.62 -3.67
CA LYS A 118 6.02 -52.77 -2.87
C LYS A 118 4.59 -53.23 -3.17
N LEU A 119 3.68 -52.28 -3.46
CA LEU A 119 2.32 -52.60 -3.88
C LEU A 119 2.29 -53.28 -5.25
N LYS A 120 3.20 -52.88 -6.16
CA LYS A 120 3.31 -53.47 -7.48
C LYS A 120 3.87 -54.89 -7.43
N GLU A 121 4.92 -55.13 -6.64
CA GLU A 121 5.50 -56.46 -6.43
C GLU A 121 4.45 -57.46 -5.92
N ILE A 122 3.72 -57.11 -4.87
CA ILE A 122 2.68 -57.99 -4.29
C ILE A 122 1.50 -58.20 -5.23
N HIS A 123 1.16 -57.20 -6.05
CA HIS A 123 0.13 -57.34 -7.06
C HIS A 123 0.55 -58.31 -8.18
N GLU A 124 1.83 -58.31 -8.56
CA GLU A 124 2.39 -59.22 -9.56
C GLU A 124 2.53 -60.65 -9.02
N GLU A 125 2.85 -60.82 -7.74
CA GLU A 125 3.00 -62.13 -7.08
C GLU A 125 1.66 -62.79 -6.70
N ASN A 126 0.55 -62.03 -6.64
CA ASN A 126 -0.80 -62.49 -6.22
C ASN A 126 -0.86 -63.13 -4.82
N GLU A 127 0.17 -62.97 -3.99
CA GLU A 127 0.22 -63.45 -2.61
C GLU A 127 0.02 -62.29 -1.64
N PHE A 128 -1.22 -62.03 -1.23
CA PHE A 128 -1.51 -61.04 -0.18
C PHE A 128 -2.62 -61.52 0.75
N ASN A 129 -2.54 -61.08 2.01
CA ASN A 129 -3.56 -61.34 3.03
C ASN A 129 -4.10 -60.05 3.67
N GLU A 130 -5.08 -60.18 4.55
CA GLU A 130 -5.73 -59.04 5.23
C GLU A 130 -4.78 -58.24 6.12
N ILE A 131 -3.68 -58.84 6.58
CA ILE A 131 -2.65 -58.17 7.39
C ILE A 131 -1.81 -57.26 6.48
N ASP A 132 -1.44 -57.72 5.29
CA ASP A 132 -0.68 -56.92 4.31
C ASP A 132 -1.50 -55.71 3.84
N LEU A 133 -2.79 -55.93 3.54
CA LEU A 133 -3.71 -54.85 3.15
C LEU A 133 -3.88 -53.79 4.27
N LYS A 134 -4.02 -54.23 5.53
CA LYS A 134 -4.05 -53.32 6.69
C LYS A 134 -2.72 -52.60 6.90
N HIS A 135 -1.60 -53.28 6.67
CA HIS A 135 -0.27 -52.68 6.77
C HIS A 135 -0.09 -51.57 5.74
N PHE A 136 -0.50 -51.79 4.48
CA PHE A 136 -0.44 -50.76 3.45
C PHE A 136 -1.38 -49.59 3.71
N GLN A 137 -2.60 -49.83 4.16
CA GLN A 137 -3.52 -48.75 4.58
C GLN A 137 -2.96 -47.93 5.73
N SER A 138 -2.37 -48.58 6.73
CA SER A 138 -1.68 -47.92 7.85
C SER A 138 -0.54 -47.02 7.36
N LYS A 139 0.32 -47.55 6.48
CA LYS A 139 1.47 -46.83 5.94
C LYS A 139 1.06 -45.65 5.06
N LEU A 140 0.01 -45.81 4.25
CA LEU A 140 -0.59 -44.73 3.47
C LEU A 140 -1.17 -43.63 4.37
N THR A 141 -1.87 -44.02 5.45
CA THR A 141 -2.44 -43.09 6.43
C THR A 141 -1.34 -42.33 7.17
N GLN A 142 -0.22 -43.00 7.48
CA GLN A 142 0.94 -42.37 8.10
C GLN A 142 1.60 -41.35 7.16
N ILE A 143 1.86 -41.71 5.90
CA ILE A 143 2.43 -40.80 4.90
C ILE A 143 1.51 -39.58 4.68
N THR A 144 0.19 -39.82 4.61
CA THR A 144 -0.82 -38.75 4.50
C THR A 144 -0.77 -37.81 5.71
N LYS A 145 -0.62 -38.35 6.92
CA LYS A 145 -0.51 -37.56 8.15
C LYS A 145 0.79 -36.76 8.20
N GLU A 146 1.93 -37.33 7.78
CA GLU A 146 3.22 -36.64 7.71
C GLU A 146 3.20 -35.49 6.68
N PHE A 147 2.54 -35.68 5.54
CA PHE A 147 2.31 -34.63 4.54
C PHE A 147 1.42 -33.50 5.06
N LEU A 148 0.40 -33.82 5.86
CA LEU A 148 -0.47 -32.80 6.48
C LEU A 148 0.22 -32.07 7.64
N GLN A 149 1.13 -32.72 8.37
CA GLN A 149 1.83 -32.15 9.53
C GLN A 149 3.00 -31.21 9.16
N SER A 150 3.56 -31.31 7.95
CA SER A 150 4.61 -30.38 7.47
C SER A 150 4.11 -28.93 7.35
N SER A 151 2.80 -28.71 7.42
CA SER A 151 2.18 -27.38 7.49
C SER A 151 2.36 -26.67 8.86
N ASN A 152 2.93 -27.33 9.88
CA ASN A 152 3.21 -26.74 11.20
C ASN A 152 4.40 -25.75 11.24
N ILE A 153 4.67 -25.04 10.13
CA ILE A 153 5.66 -23.96 10.13
C ILE A 153 4.96 -22.70 10.61
N SER A 154 5.18 -22.34 11.89
CA SER A 154 4.63 -21.11 12.46
C SER A 154 5.54 -19.93 12.17
N ILE A 155 5.04 -18.94 11.42
CA ILE A 155 5.68 -17.62 11.34
C ILE A 155 5.39 -16.89 12.66
N ARG A 156 6.43 -16.49 13.38
CA ARG A 156 6.32 -15.68 14.61
C ARG A 156 6.84 -14.29 14.32
N GLN A 157 6.10 -13.27 14.76
CA GLN A 157 6.56 -11.90 14.73
C GLN A 157 7.49 -11.69 15.93
N ASP A 158 8.76 -11.39 15.68
CA ASP A 158 9.71 -11.01 16.72
C ASP A 158 9.56 -9.50 17.00
N SER A 159 9.57 -9.10 18.27
CA SER A 159 9.14 -7.76 18.71
C SER A 159 10.25 -6.72 18.74
N GLN A 160 11.38 -6.96 18.06
CA GLN A 160 12.43 -5.95 17.93
C GLN A 160 12.07 -5.00 16.79
N GLU A 161 11.96 -3.70 17.08
CA GLU A 161 11.72 -2.68 16.07
C GLU A 161 12.88 -2.67 15.06
N PHE A 162 12.64 -3.26 13.89
CA PHE A 162 13.61 -3.38 12.80
C PHE A 162 13.94 -2.03 12.15
N ILE A 163 13.08 -1.02 12.36
CA ILE A 163 13.14 0.28 11.72
C ILE A 163 13.47 1.33 12.78
N ASN A 164 14.56 2.07 12.57
CA ASN A 164 14.95 3.17 13.46
C ASN A 164 13.91 4.31 13.39
N LYS A 165 13.46 4.82 14.54
CA LYS A 165 12.50 5.93 14.56
C LYS A 165 13.18 7.24 14.14
N ILE A 166 12.66 7.92 13.11
CA ILE A 166 13.05 9.30 12.78
C ILE A 166 12.43 10.27 13.80
N SER A 167 13.26 11.14 14.37
CA SER A 167 12.80 12.26 15.20
C SER A 167 13.24 13.60 14.59
N ILE A 168 12.28 14.49 14.33
CA ILE A 168 12.53 15.87 13.90
C ILE A 168 12.53 16.76 15.14
N ILE A 169 13.66 17.42 15.43
CA ILE A 169 13.79 18.35 16.56
C ILE A 169 13.84 19.77 15.98
N SER A 170 12.79 20.55 16.16
CA SER A 170 12.75 21.97 15.79
C SER A 170 13.09 22.84 17.01
N SER A 171 14.01 23.80 16.85
CA SER A 171 14.38 24.76 17.91
C SER A 171 13.51 26.03 17.94
N PHE A 172 12.52 26.16 17.06
CA PHE A 172 11.69 27.37 16.93
C PHE A 172 10.20 27.07 16.81
N GLU A 173 9.58 26.58 17.88
CA GLU A 173 8.16 26.85 18.16
C GLU A 173 7.96 27.04 19.67
N GLN A 174 7.98 28.31 20.11
CA GLN A 174 7.17 28.74 21.25
C GLN A 174 5.75 29.03 20.74
N ILE A 175 5.05 28.00 20.32
CA ILE A 175 3.58 28.01 20.29
C ILE A 175 3.17 27.25 21.54
N GLN A 176 2.21 27.81 22.28
CA GLN A 176 1.68 27.29 23.53
C GLN A 176 1.00 25.92 23.33
N THR A 177 1.78 24.88 23.06
CA THR A 177 1.35 23.51 23.25
C THR A 177 1.36 23.27 24.74
N LYS A 178 0.16 23.06 25.29
CA LYS A 178 -0.07 22.15 26.42
C LYS A 178 1.09 21.14 26.49
N LYS A 179 1.87 21.24 27.57
CA LYS A 179 3.00 20.36 27.90
C LYS A 179 2.77 18.94 27.40
N ASN A 180 3.51 18.55 26.38
CA ASN A 180 4.06 17.21 26.27
C ASN A 180 5.58 17.33 26.10
N ARG A 181 6.21 18.08 27.03
CA ARG A 181 7.37 17.45 27.68
C ARG A 181 6.82 16.14 28.25
N PHE A 182 7.60 15.06 28.28
CA PHE A 182 7.61 14.30 29.52
C PHE A 182 8.07 15.29 30.59
N GLN A 183 7.13 16.12 31.06
CA GLN A 183 7.22 16.66 32.37
C GLN A 183 6.99 15.45 33.22
N GLN A 184 8.04 15.07 33.92
CA GLN A 184 7.95 14.14 35.02
C GLN A 184 7.03 14.76 36.07
N PHE A 185 5.72 14.68 35.84
CA PHE A 185 4.69 14.71 36.87
C PHE A 185 4.36 13.27 37.22
N ALA A 186 5.40 12.48 37.53
CA ALA A 186 5.17 11.36 38.42
C ALA A 186 4.75 12.00 39.75
N ILE A 187 3.47 11.86 40.10
CA ILE A 187 3.03 12.17 41.45
C ILE A 187 3.38 10.96 42.31
N THR A 188 4.02 11.19 43.45
CA THR A 188 4.20 10.13 44.42
C THR A 188 2.83 9.72 44.93
N VAL A 189 2.37 8.54 44.54
CA VAL A 189 1.08 7.97 44.94
C VAL A 189 1.18 7.10 46.18
N ALA A 190 2.41 6.76 46.59
CA ALA A 190 2.74 6.06 47.82
C ALA A 190 4.20 6.35 48.25
N GLY A 191 4.42 6.59 49.53
CA GLY A 191 5.73 6.96 50.09
C GLY A 191 6.11 8.42 49.80
N GLY A 192 7.40 8.68 49.57
CA GLY A 192 7.93 10.00 49.19
C GLY A 192 8.40 10.89 50.34
N ASN A 193 8.33 10.43 51.59
CA ASN A 193 8.74 11.18 52.78
C ASN A 193 10.05 10.67 53.42
N GLY A 194 10.91 10.02 52.62
CA GLY A 194 12.11 9.34 53.13
C GLY A 194 11.87 7.87 53.48
N GLU A 195 12.96 7.14 53.71
CA GLU A 195 12.95 5.77 54.21
C GLU A 195 12.60 5.76 55.71
N GLY A 196 11.68 4.88 56.12
CA GLY A 196 11.24 4.76 57.50
C GLY A 196 9.97 3.94 57.65
N ASP A 197 9.51 3.77 58.89
CA ASP A 197 8.39 2.91 59.29
C ASP A 197 7.09 3.69 59.54
N ASP A 198 7.08 5.01 59.38
CA ASP A 198 5.84 5.80 59.43
C ASP A 198 4.87 5.44 58.28
N LEU A 199 3.58 5.72 58.45
CA LEU A 199 2.54 5.35 57.47
C LEU A 199 2.62 6.12 56.15
N ASN A 200 3.38 7.22 56.10
CA ASN A 200 3.67 7.98 54.88
C ASN A 200 5.07 7.68 54.30
N GLN A 201 5.78 6.70 54.85
CA GLN A 201 7.12 6.26 54.44
C GLN A 201 7.12 4.77 54.06
N LEU A 202 8.16 4.33 53.34
CA LEU A 202 8.38 2.95 52.89
C LEU A 202 9.87 2.63 53.03
N TYR A 203 10.22 1.36 53.28
CA TYR A 203 11.61 0.91 53.38
C TYR A 203 11.88 -0.21 52.37
N SER A 204 12.49 0.18 51.25
CA SER A 204 12.89 -0.69 50.14
C SER A 204 11.77 -1.66 49.69
N PRO A 205 10.63 -1.12 49.22
CA PRO A 205 9.48 -1.92 48.77
C PRO A 205 9.84 -2.75 47.53
N GLU A 206 9.38 -4.00 47.48
CA GLU A 206 9.74 -4.96 46.42
C GLU A 206 8.56 -5.39 45.52
N GLY A 207 7.33 -5.30 46.02
CA GLY A 207 6.14 -5.79 45.33
C GLY A 207 5.00 -4.79 45.30
N ILE A 208 4.24 -4.76 44.19
CA ILE A 208 3.08 -3.87 44.02
C ILE A 208 1.92 -4.60 43.32
N PHE A 209 0.71 -4.40 43.84
CA PHE A 209 -0.53 -4.85 43.23
C PHE A 209 -1.57 -3.74 43.21
N ILE A 210 -2.38 -3.68 42.14
CA ILE A 210 -3.43 -2.67 41.98
C ILE A 210 -4.77 -3.38 41.83
N ASP A 211 -5.72 -3.08 42.73
CA ASP A 211 -7.09 -3.61 42.62
C ASP A 211 -7.93 -2.84 41.59
N ASN A 212 -9.11 -3.39 41.25
CA ASN A 212 -10.04 -2.76 40.30
C ASN A 212 -10.53 -1.38 40.76
N ASP A 213 -10.46 -1.07 42.06
CA ASP A 213 -10.83 0.22 42.65
C ASP A 213 -9.65 1.22 42.64
N LYS A 214 -8.56 0.87 41.94
CA LYS A 214 -7.32 1.65 41.83
C LYS A 214 -6.64 1.91 43.19
N SER A 215 -6.85 1.02 44.15
CA SER A 215 -6.05 0.99 45.37
C SER A 215 -4.76 0.22 45.13
N ILE A 216 -3.67 0.74 45.67
CA ILE A 216 -2.33 0.20 45.51
C ILE A 216 -1.95 -0.54 46.79
N TYR A 217 -1.50 -1.78 46.66
CA TYR A 217 -0.99 -2.60 47.74
C TYR A 217 0.51 -2.77 47.54
N ILE A 218 1.29 -2.46 48.58
CA ILE A 218 2.75 -2.43 48.50
C ILE A 218 3.32 -3.37 49.56
N ALA A 219 4.22 -4.25 49.12
CA ALA A 219 5.01 -5.10 49.98
C ALA A 219 6.23 -4.30 50.45
N ASP A 220 6.32 -4.06 51.75
CA ASP A 220 7.34 -3.22 52.38
C ASP A 220 8.23 -4.12 53.27
N PRO A 221 9.17 -4.86 52.66
CA PRO A 221 9.79 -6.03 53.27
C PRO A 221 10.60 -5.69 54.51
N TRP A 222 11.31 -4.57 54.49
CA TRP A 222 12.19 -4.14 55.58
C TRP A 222 11.43 -3.51 56.75
N ASN A 223 10.18 -3.13 56.53
CA ASN A 223 9.23 -2.80 57.61
C ASN A 223 8.31 -3.97 57.97
N HIS A 224 8.50 -5.14 57.36
CA HIS A 224 7.76 -6.37 57.69
C HIS A 224 6.24 -6.19 57.61
N ARG A 225 5.77 -5.48 56.57
CA ARG A 225 4.36 -5.10 56.41
C ARG A 225 3.90 -5.06 54.96
N ILE A 226 2.58 -5.12 54.79
CA ILE A 226 1.89 -4.78 53.54
C ILE A 226 0.99 -3.56 53.82
N VAL A 227 1.14 -2.53 53.00
CA VAL A 227 0.37 -1.29 53.13
C VAL A 227 -0.52 -1.06 51.90
N LYS A 228 -1.75 -0.63 52.15
CA LYS A 228 -2.73 -0.22 51.13
C LYS A 228 -2.77 1.31 51.04
N TRP A 229 -2.56 1.85 49.85
CA TRP A 229 -2.73 3.26 49.53
C TRP A 229 -3.91 3.44 48.58
N LYS A 230 -4.82 4.35 48.94
CA LYS A 230 -5.85 4.81 48.00
C LYS A 230 -5.27 5.93 47.14
N LEU A 231 -5.71 6.01 45.90
CA LEU A 231 -5.29 7.08 44.98
C LEU A 231 -5.55 8.46 45.63
N LYS A 232 -4.50 9.30 45.73
CA LYS A 232 -4.47 10.62 46.39
C LYS A 232 -4.48 10.63 47.93
N SER A 233 -4.32 9.50 48.59
CA SER A 233 -4.05 9.50 50.03
C SER A 233 -2.60 9.93 50.30
N SER A 234 -2.34 10.58 51.45
CA SER A 234 -1.00 10.99 51.88
C SER A 234 -0.34 9.99 52.84
N THR A 235 -1.09 8.98 53.30
CA THR A 235 -0.64 7.91 54.20
C THR A 235 -1.22 6.57 53.77
N GLY A 236 -0.47 5.50 53.98
CA GLY A 236 -0.92 4.13 53.80
C GLY A 236 -1.68 3.61 55.00
N GLN A 237 -2.46 2.55 54.77
CA GLN A 237 -3.08 1.76 55.81
C GLN A 237 -2.42 0.38 55.85
N ILE A 238 -1.89 -0.03 57.00
CA ILE A 238 -1.37 -1.38 57.17
C ILE A 238 -2.53 -2.37 57.06
N ILE A 239 -2.43 -3.31 56.11
CA ILE A 239 -3.43 -4.37 55.93
C ILE A 239 -2.94 -5.73 56.45
N ALA A 240 -1.62 -5.91 56.59
CA ALA A 240 -0.99 -7.06 57.23
C ALA A 240 0.44 -6.72 57.69
N GLY A 241 0.92 -7.34 58.77
CA GLY A 241 2.25 -7.05 59.36
C GLY A 241 2.32 -5.75 60.17
N GLY A 242 3.52 -5.20 60.36
CA GLY A 242 3.74 -3.87 60.99
C GLY A 242 4.08 -3.85 62.48
N ASN A 243 4.36 -4.99 63.10
CA ASN A 243 4.72 -5.09 64.53
C ASN A 243 6.19 -5.55 64.75
N GLY A 244 7.07 -5.27 63.78
CA GLY A 244 8.45 -5.79 63.77
C GLY A 244 8.54 -7.28 63.41
N GLN A 245 9.77 -7.77 63.24
CA GLN A 245 10.04 -9.14 62.81
C GLN A 245 9.45 -10.15 63.82
N GLY A 246 8.37 -10.85 63.44
CA GLY A 246 7.80 -11.92 64.27
C GLY A 246 6.83 -11.49 65.39
N GLY A 247 6.22 -10.30 65.32
CA GLY A 247 5.21 -9.87 66.30
C GLY A 247 3.91 -10.69 66.30
N GLN A 248 3.34 -10.93 67.49
CA GLN A 248 2.37 -12.00 67.82
C GLN A 248 0.99 -11.96 67.13
N ASN A 249 0.70 -10.99 66.26
CA ASN A 249 -0.52 -10.97 65.44
C ASN A 249 -0.19 -10.64 63.98
N ASN A 250 -0.23 -11.67 63.12
CA ASN A 250 0.01 -11.60 61.66
C ASN A 250 1.44 -11.18 61.24
N PRO A 251 2.51 -11.88 61.69
CA PRO A 251 3.87 -11.52 61.29
C PRO A 251 4.13 -11.82 59.81
N LEU A 252 4.53 -10.79 59.05
CA LEU A 252 5.10 -10.94 57.70
C LEU A 252 6.60 -10.72 57.80
N LYS A 253 7.40 -11.72 57.46
CA LYS A 253 8.85 -11.55 57.34
C LYS A 253 9.17 -11.28 55.88
N GLU A 254 9.67 -10.08 55.59
CA GLU A 254 10.12 -9.66 54.26
C GLU A 254 9.14 -10.01 53.13
N PRO A 255 7.89 -9.48 53.14
CA PRO A 255 6.99 -9.67 52.01
C PRO A 255 7.59 -9.08 50.74
N THR A 256 7.86 -9.92 49.74
CA THR A 256 8.49 -9.52 48.47
C THR A 256 7.49 -9.26 47.35
N ASP A 257 6.32 -9.91 47.38
CA ASP A 257 5.30 -9.79 46.32
C ASP A 257 3.87 -9.95 46.86
N ILE A 258 2.87 -9.45 46.13
CA ILE A 258 1.44 -9.48 46.49
C ILE A 258 0.60 -9.90 45.28
N ILE A 259 -0.20 -10.95 45.46
CA ILE A 259 -1.21 -11.41 44.49
C ILE A 259 -2.56 -11.59 45.22
N PHE A 260 -3.66 -11.15 44.61
CA PHE A 260 -5.02 -11.31 45.19
C PHE A 260 -5.78 -12.49 44.56
N ASP A 261 -6.27 -13.40 45.39
CA ASP A 261 -7.22 -14.46 45.02
C ASP A 261 -8.61 -14.15 45.62
N LYS A 262 -9.68 -14.40 44.88
CA LYS A 262 -11.04 -13.92 45.18
C LYS A 262 -11.82 -15.01 45.90
N PHE A 263 -12.04 -14.86 47.22
CA PHE A 263 -13.21 -15.23 48.06
C PHE A 263 -12.78 -15.62 49.49
N ILE A 264 -13.43 -15.07 50.54
CA ILE A 264 -13.87 -15.73 51.82
C ILE A 264 -14.30 -14.68 52.89
N ALA A 265 -15.49 -14.89 53.50
CA ALA A 265 -15.96 -14.42 54.82
C ALA A 265 -17.25 -15.23 55.18
N MET A 266 -17.68 -15.60 56.40
CA MET A 266 -17.17 -15.66 57.78
C MET A 266 -18.18 -16.45 58.68
N LYS A 267 -17.69 -17.15 59.74
CA LYS A 267 -18.27 -17.56 61.06
C LYS A 267 -19.39 -18.64 61.28
N THR A 268 -18.93 -19.78 61.85
CA THR A 268 -19.30 -20.69 63.01
C THR A 268 -20.52 -20.38 63.94
N VAL A 269 -21.19 -21.27 64.73
CA VAL A 269 -21.07 -22.65 65.31
C VAL A 269 -22.51 -23.19 65.60
N ILE A 270 -22.87 -24.49 65.53
CA ILE A 270 -23.22 -25.40 66.68
C ILE A 270 -23.80 -26.76 66.15
N LYS A 271 -23.35 -27.87 66.78
CA LYS A 271 -23.96 -29.23 66.90
C LYS A 271 -23.72 -30.31 65.84
N ASN A 272 -22.45 -30.72 65.77
CA ASN A 272 -21.90 -31.93 65.13
C ASN A 272 -22.23 -33.27 65.84
N LEU A 273 -23.48 -33.61 66.20
CA LEU A 273 -23.73 -34.93 66.84
C LEU A 273 -24.89 -35.78 66.31
N PHE A 274 -25.53 -35.42 65.18
CA PHE A 274 -26.69 -36.18 64.65
C PHE A 274 -26.59 -36.68 63.18
N ILE A 275 -25.50 -36.42 62.45
CA ILE A 275 -25.42 -36.64 60.99
C ILE A 275 -24.54 -37.85 60.60
N CYS A 276 -24.74 -39.02 61.21
CA CYS A 276 -24.32 -40.28 60.56
C CYS A 276 -25.45 -40.93 59.75
N TYR A 277 -26.71 -40.56 60.00
CA TYR A 277 -27.86 -41.01 59.19
C TYR A 277 -28.14 -40.08 57.98
N ASN A 278 -27.62 -38.85 57.99
CA ASN A 278 -27.94 -37.80 56.99
C ASN A 278 -26.93 -37.71 55.80
N GLN A 279 -25.80 -38.42 55.82
CA GLN A 279 -24.78 -38.30 54.78
C GLN A 279 -25.25 -38.84 53.41
N GLN A 280 -25.99 -39.96 53.38
CA GLN A 280 -26.47 -40.55 52.12
C GLN A 280 -27.57 -39.70 51.43
N GLN A 281 -28.42 -39.03 52.21
CA GLN A 281 -29.42 -38.10 51.66
C GLN A 281 -28.78 -36.83 51.09
N MET A 282 -27.69 -36.33 51.70
CA MET A 282 -26.99 -35.14 51.22
C MET A 282 -26.22 -35.40 49.92
N ILE A 283 -25.58 -36.57 49.74
CA ILE A 283 -24.93 -36.93 48.47
C ILE A 283 -25.96 -36.96 47.35
N THR A 284 -27.09 -37.63 47.59
CA THR A 284 -28.16 -37.80 46.58
C THR A 284 -28.81 -36.48 46.22
N ARG A 285 -29.06 -35.59 47.21
CA ARG A 285 -29.60 -34.23 46.96
C ARG A 285 -28.62 -33.34 46.19
N LEU A 286 -27.33 -33.39 46.52
CA LEU A 286 -26.30 -32.66 45.78
C LEU A 286 -26.13 -33.19 44.35
N GLN A 287 -26.20 -34.51 44.17
CA GLN A 287 -26.15 -35.13 42.85
C GLN A 287 -27.34 -34.71 41.99
N ILE A 288 -28.56 -34.75 42.52
CA ILE A 288 -29.76 -34.29 41.81
C ILE A 288 -29.67 -32.78 41.50
N PHE A 289 -29.16 -31.97 42.42
CA PHE A 289 -28.95 -30.54 42.20
C PHE A 289 -27.93 -30.27 41.08
N PHE A 290 -26.76 -30.91 41.10
CA PHE A 290 -25.77 -30.73 40.03
C PHE A 290 -26.24 -31.30 38.68
N LEU A 291 -27.00 -32.40 38.69
CA LEU A 291 -27.59 -32.98 37.49
C LEU A 291 -28.65 -32.05 36.88
N THR A 292 -29.55 -31.50 37.69
CA THR A 292 -30.58 -30.56 37.20
C THR A 292 -29.98 -29.25 36.68
N VAL A 293 -28.98 -28.70 37.38
CA VAL A 293 -28.26 -27.49 36.93
C VAL A 293 -27.49 -27.75 35.62
N SER A 294 -26.78 -28.87 35.52
CA SER A 294 -26.02 -29.21 34.29
C SER A 294 -26.95 -29.46 33.10
N LEU A 295 -28.07 -30.17 33.29
CA LEU A 295 -29.09 -30.37 32.26
C LEU A 295 -29.73 -29.05 31.81
N TYR A 296 -30.02 -28.14 32.75
CA TYR A 296 -30.55 -26.81 32.44
C TYR A 296 -29.54 -25.96 31.65
N CYS A 297 -28.26 -25.98 32.04
CA CYS A 297 -27.20 -25.30 31.31
C CYS A 297 -27.01 -25.84 29.89
N ILE A 298 -27.07 -27.16 29.70
CA ILE A 298 -26.97 -27.80 28.37
C ILE A 298 -28.19 -27.44 27.51
N PHE A 299 -29.39 -27.44 28.09
CA PHE A 299 -30.60 -27.03 27.38
C PHE A 299 -30.52 -25.56 26.93
N LEU A 300 -30.13 -24.65 27.83
CA LEU A 300 -29.90 -23.25 27.47
C LEU A 300 -28.80 -23.11 26.42
N TYR A 301 -27.67 -23.79 26.56
CA TYR A 301 -26.60 -23.74 25.57
C TYR A 301 -27.09 -24.21 24.18
N SER A 302 -27.83 -25.32 24.13
CA SER A 302 -28.35 -25.88 22.87
C SER A 302 -29.39 -24.98 22.19
N THR A 303 -30.14 -24.17 22.94
CA THR A 303 -31.09 -23.22 22.35
C THR A 303 -30.42 -21.95 21.82
N TYR A 304 -29.21 -21.64 22.29
CA TYR A 304 -28.42 -20.48 21.86
C TYR A 304 -27.45 -20.78 20.71
N THR A 305 -27.10 -22.05 20.48
CA THR A 305 -26.21 -22.42 19.37
C THR A 305 -26.95 -22.43 18.03
N THR A 306 -26.32 -21.89 16.99
CA THR A 306 -26.80 -21.96 15.60
C THR A 306 -25.96 -22.98 14.85
N GLN A 307 -26.59 -23.72 13.93
CA GLN A 307 -25.90 -24.67 13.07
C GLN A 307 -25.84 -24.12 11.65
N LEU A 308 -24.71 -24.36 11.00
CA LEU A 308 -24.46 -23.97 9.62
C LEU A 308 -24.77 -25.18 8.74
N ILE A 309 -25.82 -25.07 7.94
CA ILE A 309 -26.24 -26.13 7.02
C ILE A 309 -25.81 -25.75 5.62
N THR A 310 -25.17 -26.69 4.94
CA THR A 310 -24.81 -26.58 3.53
C THR A 310 -25.88 -27.27 2.69
N VAL A 311 -26.44 -26.55 1.72
CA VAL A 311 -27.37 -27.11 0.72
C VAL A 311 -26.65 -27.16 -0.61
N GLU A 312 -26.75 -28.29 -1.31
CA GLU A 312 -26.16 -28.49 -2.63
C GLU A 312 -27.27 -28.57 -3.70
N ILE A 313 -27.06 -27.88 -4.82
CA ILE A 313 -27.95 -27.81 -5.97
C ILE A 313 -27.17 -28.24 -7.20
N ASN A 314 -27.69 -29.25 -7.90
CA ASN A 314 -27.10 -29.75 -9.14
C ASN A 314 -27.64 -28.97 -10.34
N LYS A 315 -26.75 -28.52 -11.22
CA LYS A 315 -27.08 -27.80 -12.48
C LYS A 315 -28.12 -26.68 -12.32
N PRO A 316 -27.81 -25.61 -11.57
CA PRO A 316 -28.74 -24.50 -11.39
C PRO A 316 -28.93 -23.69 -12.67
N THR A 317 -30.15 -23.18 -12.88
CA THR A 317 -30.44 -22.19 -13.93
C THR A 317 -29.95 -20.80 -13.50
N TYR A 318 -29.73 -19.90 -14.47
CA TYR A 318 -29.30 -18.53 -14.19
C TYR A 318 -30.22 -17.79 -13.20
N SER A 319 -31.55 -17.87 -13.39
CA SER A 319 -32.52 -17.26 -12.48
C SER A 319 -32.46 -17.85 -11.06
N THR A 320 -32.18 -19.15 -10.94
CA THR A 320 -32.00 -19.78 -9.63
C THR A 320 -30.73 -19.26 -8.96
N TYR A 321 -29.62 -19.18 -9.69
CA TYR A 321 -28.37 -18.61 -9.20
C TYR A 321 -28.54 -17.16 -8.76
N GLU A 322 -29.18 -16.31 -9.57
CA GLU A 322 -29.39 -14.90 -9.27
C GLU A 322 -30.15 -14.71 -7.94
N SER A 323 -31.22 -15.47 -7.73
CA SER A 323 -32.00 -15.43 -6.48
C SER A 323 -31.20 -15.89 -5.26
N LEU A 324 -30.30 -16.88 -5.43
CA LEU A 324 -29.44 -17.39 -4.36
C LEU A 324 -28.28 -16.44 -4.07
N SER A 325 -27.70 -15.84 -5.11
CA SER A 325 -26.63 -14.85 -5.00
C SER A 325 -27.11 -13.64 -4.23
N PHE A 326 -28.34 -13.19 -4.46
CA PHE A 326 -28.95 -12.09 -3.71
C PHE A 326 -29.06 -12.39 -2.19
N ASN A 327 -29.46 -13.60 -1.82
CA ASN A 327 -29.72 -13.97 -0.43
C ASN A 327 -28.49 -14.51 0.32
N TYR A 328 -27.54 -15.14 -0.39
CA TYR A 328 -26.43 -15.92 0.18
C TYR A 328 -25.07 -15.60 -0.46
N SER A 329 -24.88 -14.39 -0.99
CA SER A 329 -23.66 -13.95 -1.70
C SER A 329 -22.32 -14.32 -1.04
N GLN A 330 -22.26 -14.34 0.29
CA GLN A 330 -21.02 -14.61 1.03
C GLN A 330 -20.65 -16.10 1.10
N SER A 331 -21.63 -17.00 1.02
CA SER A 331 -21.41 -18.45 1.20
C SER A 331 -21.70 -19.28 -0.04
N LEU A 332 -22.29 -18.68 -1.08
CA LEU A 332 -22.59 -19.34 -2.34
C LEU A 332 -21.29 -19.65 -3.11
N GLN A 333 -21.07 -20.94 -3.38
CA GLN A 333 -19.95 -21.44 -4.17
C GLN A 333 -20.48 -22.32 -5.28
N CYS A 334 -20.00 -22.12 -6.50
CA CYS A 334 -20.46 -22.83 -7.69
C CYS A 334 -19.25 -23.28 -8.51
N PHE A 335 -19.27 -24.52 -9.00
CA PHE A 335 -18.17 -25.09 -9.76
C PHE A 335 -18.52 -25.23 -11.24
N CYS A 336 -17.73 -24.60 -12.11
CA CYS A 336 -17.90 -24.64 -13.57
C CYS A 336 -17.57 -26.04 -14.11
N SER A 337 -18.26 -26.47 -15.18
CA SER A 337 -17.88 -27.67 -15.93
C SER A 337 -16.69 -27.39 -16.85
N ASP A 338 -16.68 -26.21 -17.46
CA ASP A 338 -15.61 -25.75 -18.33
C ASP A 338 -14.66 -24.84 -17.54
N ILE A 339 -13.38 -25.20 -17.54
CA ILE A 339 -12.35 -24.49 -16.76
C ILE A 339 -11.83 -23.27 -17.52
N SER A 340 -11.95 -23.26 -18.85
CA SER A 340 -11.37 -22.26 -19.75
C SER A 340 -12.51 -21.53 -20.49
N ILE A 341 -12.71 -20.26 -20.18
CA ILE A 341 -13.77 -19.44 -20.80
C ILE A 341 -13.12 -18.26 -21.54
N PRO A 342 -13.25 -18.17 -22.88
CA PRO A 342 -12.67 -17.07 -23.62
C PRO A 342 -13.45 -15.78 -23.37
N TYR A 343 -12.75 -14.65 -23.15
CA TYR A 343 -13.40 -13.37 -22.86
C TYR A 343 -14.41 -12.94 -23.94
N GLN A 344 -14.14 -13.25 -25.21
CA GLN A 344 -15.05 -12.90 -26.33
C GLN A 344 -16.49 -13.41 -26.16
N SER A 345 -16.70 -14.44 -25.34
CA SER A 345 -18.03 -15.04 -25.13
C SER A 345 -18.96 -14.15 -24.28
N PHE A 346 -18.40 -13.30 -23.42
CA PHE A 346 -19.17 -12.47 -22.49
C PHE A 346 -18.74 -11.00 -22.44
N LEU A 347 -17.63 -10.64 -23.09
CA LEU A 347 -17.06 -9.29 -23.12
C LEU A 347 -16.90 -8.82 -24.57
N THR A 348 -17.42 -7.63 -24.86
CA THR A 348 -17.23 -6.93 -26.12
C THR A 348 -16.64 -5.56 -25.84
N ILE A 349 -15.49 -5.27 -26.46
CA ILE A 349 -14.82 -3.97 -26.36
C ILE A 349 -14.75 -3.39 -27.78
N LYS A 350 -15.27 -2.17 -27.96
CA LYS A 350 -15.19 -1.44 -29.23
C LYS A 350 -14.49 -0.10 -29.02
N PRO A 351 -13.29 0.12 -29.61
CA PRO A 351 -12.63 1.42 -29.55
C PRO A 351 -13.33 2.41 -30.49
N ARG A 352 -13.52 3.63 -30.02
CA ARG A 352 -13.87 4.78 -30.87
C ARG A 352 -12.61 5.62 -31.08
N PHE A 353 -12.13 5.60 -32.32
CA PHE A 353 -11.02 6.45 -32.73
C PHE A 353 -11.46 7.91 -32.90
N HIS A 354 -10.51 8.81 -32.74
CA HIS A 354 -10.71 10.25 -32.91
C HIS A 354 -11.14 10.57 -34.36
N ASP A 355 -12.10 11.47 -34.52
CA ASP A 355 -12.72 11.83 -35.81
C ASP A 355 -11.71 12.27 -36.88
N LEU A 356 -10.52 12.73 -36.45
CA LEU A 356 -9.39 13.04 -37.33
C LEU A 356 -8.99 11.86 -38.23
N CYS A 357 -9.00 10.63 -37.70
CA CYS A 357 -8.63 9.41 -38.44
C CYS A 357 -9.70 8.94 -39.44
N SER A 358 -10.92 9.45 -39.34
CA SER A 358 -12.02 9.20 -40.30
C SER A 358 -12.36 10.44 -41.14
N SER A 359 -11.60 11.52 -40.98
CA SER A 359 -11.85 12.80 -41.63
C SER A 359 -11.29 12.88 -43.05
N GLN A 360 -11.70 13.92 -43.78
CA GLN A 360 -11.14 14.24 -45.09
C GLN A 360 -9.65 14.62 -45.03
N PHE A 361 -9.11 14.98 -43.86
CA PHE A 361 -7.70 15.38 -43.71
C PHE A 361 -6.71 14.23 -43.94
N VAL A 362 -7.13 12.99 -43.69
CA VAL A 362 -6.34 11.77 -43.94
C VAL A 362 -6.74 11.07 -45.24
N SER A 363 -7.63 11.67 -46.03
CA SER A 363 -8.07 11.08 -47.30
C SER A 363 -6.99 11.20 -48.38
N GLN A 364 -6.84 10.15 -49.18
CA GLN A 364 -5.88 10.13 -50.28
C GLN A 364 -6.21 11.20 -51.34
N ASP A 365 -7.49 11.51 -51.55
CA ASP A 365 -7.92 12.58 -52.48
C ASP A 365 -7.38 13.95 -52.05
N TRP A 366 -7.41 14.24 -50.74
CA TRP A 366 -6.88 15.48 -50.20
C TRP A 366 -5.36 15.55 -50.29
N ILE A 367 -4.67 14.47 -49.94
CA ILE A 367 -3.21 14.37 -50.04
C ILE A 367 -2.75 14.51 -51.49
N ASN A 368 -3.40 13.80 -52.43
CA ASN A 368 -3.12 13.87 -53.86
C ASN A 368 -3.40 15.27 -54.42
N TYR A 369 -4.42 15.97 -53.93
CA TYR A 369 -4.70 17.34 -54.34
C TYR A 369 -3.59 18.31 -53.90
N LEU A 370 -3.12 18.18 -52.65
CA LEU A 370 -1.99 18.96 -52.15
C LEU A 370 -0.70 18.66 -52.93
N TYR A 371 -0.50 17.41 -53.37
CA TYR A 371 0.64 16.97 -54.18
C TYR A 371 0.54 17.37 -55.67
N GLY A 372 -0.65 17.27 -56.27
CA GLY A 372 -0.92 17.45 -57.71
C GLY A 372 -0.73 18.89 -58.22
N ARG A 373 -0.63 19.87 -57.32
CA ARG A 373 -0.09 21.21 -57.63
C ARG A 373 1.42 21.31 -57.40
N GLY A 374 2.17 20.23 -57.64
CA GLY A 374 3.60 20.02 -57.38
C GLY A 374 4.61 21.06 -57.93
N ASN A 375 4.15 22.12 -58.59
CA ASN A 375 4.95 23.31 -58.88
C ASN A 375 4.97 24.34 -57.73
N LEU A 376 4.35 24.05 -56.57
CA LEU A 376 4.16 25.01 -55.48
C LEU A 376 5.24 24.98 -54.38
N VAL A 377 6.09 23.96 -54.30
CA VAL A 377 7.21 23.94 -53.33
C VAL A 377 8.12 25.16 -53.54
N TYR A 378 8.30 25.59 -54.79
CA TYR A 378 9.07 26.79 -55.13
C TYR A 378 8.35 28.13 -54.88
N ARG A 379 7.04 28.12 -54.57
CA ARG A 379 6.26 29.36 -54.35
C ARG A 379 6.06 29.72 -52.88
N TYR A 380 6.25 28.77 -51.97
CA TYR A 380 5.99 28.99 -50.55
C TYR A 380 7.30 29.07 -49.76
N SER A 381 7.30 29.93 -48.75
CA SER A 381 8.36 29.95 -47.74
C SER A 381 8.37 28.60 -47.01
N PHE A 382 9.55 28.12 -46.61
CA PHE A 382 9.68 26.94 -45.74
C PHE A 382 8.96 27.12 -44.38
N THR A 383 8.63 28.36 -44.00
CA THR A 383 7.81 28.69 -42.82
C THR A 383 6.29 28.62 -43.06
N ASP A 384 5.86 28.32 -44.28
CA ASP A 384 4.44 28.14 -44.63
C ASP A 384 4.01 26.69 -44.39
N PHE A 385 2.93 26.51 -43.61
CA PHE A 385 1.99 25.39 -43.68
C PHE A 385 2.21 24.41 -44.84
N ARG A 386 1.86 24.94 -46.00
CA ARG A 386 1.60 24.20 -47.23
C ARG A 386 2.84 23.60 -47.84
N ALA A 387 4.03 24.09 -47.48
CA ALA A 387 5.30 23.53 -47.93
C ALA A 387 5.57 22.15 -47.32
N SER A 388 5.03 21.86 -46.13
CA SER A 388 5.21 20.58 -45.42
C SER A 388 3.92 19.80 -45.18
N ALA A 389 2.76 20.40 -45.47
CA ALA A 389 1.43 19.83 -45.20
C ALA A 389 1.23 18.43 -45.78
N VAL A 390 1.73 18.14 -46.99
CA VAL A 390 1.64 16.80 -47.60
C VAL A 390 2.30 15.76 -46.70
N GLY A 391 3.54 16.01 -46.27
CA GLY A 391 4.27 15.10 -45.40
C GLY A 391 3.61 14.95 -44.02
N GLN A 392 3.10 16.05 -43.45
CA GLN A 392 2.41 16.01 -42.16
C GLN A 392 1.12 15.17 -42.22
N LEU A 393 0.30 15.34 -43.25
CA LEU A 393 -0.98 14.63 -43.38
C LEU A 393 -0.80 13.16 -43.79
N GLN A 394 0.24 12.85 -44.58
CA GLN A 394 0.65 11.46 -44.83
C GLN A 394 1.07 10.76 -43.54
N LEU A 395 1.91 11.41 -42.72
CA LEU A 395 2.30 10.88 -41.42
C LEU A 395 1.09 10.69 -40.50
N LEU A 396 0.15 11.63 -40.49
CA LEU A 396 -1.08 11.51 -39.73
C LEU A 396 -1.91 10.30 -40.17
N THR A 397 -2.02 10.06 -41.48
CA THR A 397 -2.72 8.89 -42.04
C THR A 397 -2.07 7.60 -41.56
N SER A 398 -0.75 7.46 -41.71
CA SER A 398 -0.02 6.28 -41.25
C SER A 398 -0.12 6.07 -39.74
N LEU A 399 -0.09 7.14 -38.94
CA LEU A 399 -0.26 7.06 -37.49
C LEU A 399 -1.66 6.56 -37.11
N CYS A 400 -2.71 7.00 -37.80
CA CYS A 400 -4.07 6.50 -37.61
C CYS A 400 -4.19 5.01 -37.96
N GLU A 401 -3.65 4.60 -39.11
CA GLU A 401 -3.69 3.20 -39.57
C GLU A 401 -2.95 2.27 -38.60
N ILE A 402 -1.71 2.60 -38.24
CA ILE A 402 -0.89 1.80 -37.32
C ILE A 402 -1.53 1.75 -35.93
N SER A 403 -2.10 2.86 -35.46
CA SER A 403 -2.80 2.88 -34.17
C SER A 403 -4.01 1.95 -34.17
N GLN A 404 -4.80 1.97 -35.26
CA GLN A 404 -5.97 1.10 -35.41
C GLN A 404 -5.57 -0.37 -35.50
N GLU A 405 -4.55 -0.71 -36.27
CA GLU A 405 -4.03 -2.08 -36.37
C GLU A 405 -3.47 -2.59 -35.03
N THR A 406 -2.71 -1.75 -34.32
CA THR A 406 -2.13 -2.08 -33.01
C THR A 406 -3.22 -2.38 -31.97
N ILE A 407 -4.25 -1.54 -31.91
CA ILE A 407 -5.39 -1.73 -31.00
C ILE A 407 -6.16 -3.00 -31.37
N ASN A 408 -6.50 -3.19 -32.65
CA ASN A 408 -7.26 -4.35 -33.09
C ASN A 408 -6.53 -5.67 -32.80
N THR A 409 -5.22 -5.71 -33.07
CA THR A 409 -4.40 -6.90 -32.82
C THR A 409 -4.34 -7.23 -31.32
N SER A 410 -4.07 -6.22 -30.49
CA SER A 410 -3.98 -6.39 -29.04
C SER A 410 -5.35 -6.75 -28.42
N LEU A 411 -6.44 -6.23 -28.98
CA LEU A 411 -7.80 -6.51 -28.54
C LEU A 411 -8.23 -7.92 -28.92
N VAL A 412 -7.87 -8.40 -30.12
CA VAL A 412 -8.07 -9.81 -30.50
C VAL A 412 -7.34 -10.72 -29.52
N GLN A 413 -6.06 -10.46 -29.24
CA GLN A 413 -5.28 -11.24 -28.28
C GLN A 413 -5.93 -11.28 -26.89
N LEU A 414 -6.41 -10.14 -26.40
CA LEU A 414 -7.14 -10.03 -25.14
C LEU A 414 -8.43 -10.86 -25.15
N LEU A 415 -9.28 -10.69 -26.17
CA LEU A 415 -10.59 -11.34 -26.22
C LEU A 415 -10.51 -12.84 -26.47
N THR A 416 -9.45 -13.32 -27.13
CA THR A 416 -9.17 -14.75 -27.31
C THR A 416 -8.46 -15.37 -26.10
N SER A 417 -8.00 -14.57 -25.15
CA SER A 417 -7.40 -15.12 -23.92
C SER A 417 -8.47 -15.77 -23.05
N ASP A 418 -8.09 -16.89 -22.44
CA ASP A 418 -9.01 -17.65 -21.61
C ASP A 418 -8.89 -17.27 -20.15
N TYR A 419 -10.02 -17.01 -19.53
CA TYR A 419 -10.14 -17.00 -18.08
C TYR A 419 -10.18 -18.44 -17.57
N ASN A 420 -9.22 -18.77 -16.70
CA ASN A 420 -9.05 -20.12 -16.16
C ASN A 420 -9.43 -20.15 -14.68
N ASP A 421 -10.62 -20.64 -14.37
CA ASP A 421 -11.03 -20.88 -12.99
C ASP A 421 -12.07 -22.00 -12.92
N ARG A 422 -12.00 -22.78 -11.84
CA ARG A 422 -12.98 -23.85 -11.58
C ARG A 422 -14.20 -23.32 -10.86
N GLN A 423 -14.10 -22.15 -10.23
CA GLN A 423 -15.19 -21.54 -9.49
C GLN A 423 -15.84 -20.42 -10.29
N LEU A 424 -17.18 -20.41 -10.32
CA LEU A 424 -17.96 -19.31 -10.88
C LEU A 424 -17.75 -18.06 -10.02
N LEU A 425 -17.28 -16.97 -10.63
CA LEU A 425 -17.14 -15.68 -9.95
C LEU A 425 -18.47 -14.98 -9.77
N SER A 426 -18.61 -14.24 -8.66
CA SER A 426 -19.69 -13.27 -8.53
C SER A 426 -19.54 -12.13 -9.54
N GLU A 427 -20.65 -11.50 -9.92
CA GLU A 427 -20.66 -10.40 -10.89
C GLU A 427 -19.69 -9.27 -10.52
N GLN A 428 -19.68 -8.87 -9.25
CA GLN A 428 -18.75 -7.84 -8.74
C GLN A 428 -17.28 -8.23 -8.90
N ARG A 429 -16.95 -9.51 -8.71
CA ARG A 429 -15.57 -10.00 -8.78
C ARG A 429 -15.12 -10.19 -10.22
N LEU A 430 -16.02 -10.65 -11.09
CA LEU A 430 -15.81 -10.67 -12.53
C LEU A 430 -15.56 -9.25 -13.06
N ASP A 431 -16.34 -8.27 -12.60
CA ASP A 431 -16.16 -6.88 -12.97
C ASP A 431 -14.80 -6.33 -12.57
N GLN A 432 -14.36 -6.58 -11.34
CA GLN A 432 -13.03 -6.17 -10.88
C GLN A 432 -11.92 -6.80 -11.73
N LEU A 433 -12.08 -8.07 -12.10
CA LEU A 433 -11.12 -8.79 -12.94
C LEU A 433 -11.09 -8.21 -14.37
N ILE A 434 -12.25 -7.97 -14.99
CA ILE A 434 -12.36 -7.34 -16.31
C ILE A 434 -11.73 -5.94 -16.29
N GLN A 435 -12.04 -5.11 -15.28
CA GLN A 435 -11.46 -3.77 -15.17
C GLN A 435 -9.94 -3.81 -15.02
N THR A 436 -9.42 -4.75 -14.22
CA THR A 436 -7.97 -4.94 -14.08
C THR A 436 -7.33 -5.27 -15.43
N GLN A 437 -7.94 -6.20 -16.18
CA GLN A 437 -7.44 -6.61 -17.47
C GLN A 437 -7.51 -5.49 -18.52
N ILE A 438 -8.59 -4.70 -18.54
CA ILE A 438 -8.75 -3.54 -19.42
C ILE A 438 -7.72 -2.45 -19.08
N ASN A 439 -7.50 -2.17 -17.79
CA ASN A 439 -6.49 -1.20 -17.36
C ASN A 439 -5.09 -1.62 -17.80
N GLN A 440 -4.75 -2.92 -17.68
CA GLN A 440 -3.49 -3.44 -18.20
C GLN A 440 -3.39 -3.29 -19.72
N PHE A 441 -4.44 -3.62 -20.45
CA PHE A 441 -4.50 -3.43 -21.90
C PHE A 441 -4.29 -1.96 -22.30
N GLN A 442 -4.97 -1.02 -21.64
CA GLN A 442 -4.86 0.42 -21.92
C GLN A 442 -3.49 0.99 -21.58
N LEU A 443 -2.75 0.39 -20.64
CA LEU A 443 -1.39 0.81 -20.29
C LEU A 443 -0.32 0.18 -21.18
N VAL A 444 -0.41 -1.12 -21.47
CA VAL A 444 0.64 -1.86 -22.19
C VAL A 444 0.58 -1.57 -23.69
N THR A 445 -0.63 -1.51 -24.26
CA THR A 445 -0.81 -1.42 -25.72
C THR A 445 -0.19 -0.15 -26.31
N PRO A 446 -0.45 1.06 -25.79
CA PRO A 446 0.16 2.28 -26.33
C PRO A 446 1.69 2.29 -26.17
N ASN A 447 2.20 1.84 -25.03
CA ASN A 447 3.64 1.85 -24.74
C ASN A 447 4.46 1.02 -25.74
N SER A 448 3.91 -0.10 -26.22
CA SER A 448 4.59 -0.94 -27.21
C SER A 448 4.91 -0.18 -28.50
N LEU A 449 3.95 0.58 -29.04
CA LEU A 449 4.12 1.37 -30.25
C LEU A 449 4.92 2.64 -29.99
N LEU A 450 4.61 3.36 -28.90
CA LEU A 450 5.25 4.64 -28.58
C LEU A 450 6.76 4.50 -28.34
N ASN A 451 7.22 3.37 -27.80
CA ASN A 451 8.65 3.12 -27.62
C ASN A 451 9.38 2.98 -28.96
N ILE A 452 8.81 2.22 -29.90
CA ILE A 452 9.37 2.08 -31.26
C ILE A 452 9.34 3.43 -31.98
N PHE A 453 8.22 4.15 -31.84
CA PHE A 453 8.05 5.47 -32.44
C PHE A 453 9.04 6.50 -31.90
N ASN A 454 9.27 6.54 -30.59
CA ASN A 454 10.27 7.43 -29.98
C ASN A 454 11.69 7.06 -30.40
N LEU A 455 12.02 5.76 -30.52
CA LEU A 455 13.31 5.34 -31.05
C LEU A 455 13.54 5.85 -32.48
N ILE A 456 12.52 5.77 -33.35
CA ILE A 456 12.58 6.30 -34.72
C ILE A 456 12.80 7.82 -34.68
N ARG A 457 12.06 8.55 -33.84
CA ARG A 457 12.18 10.01 -33.70
C ARG A 457 13.58 10.45 -33.27
N GLU A 458 14.09 9.86 -32.20
CA GLU A 458 15.43 10.16 -31.68
C GLU A 458 16.51 9.81 -32.71
N THR A 459 16.35 8.69 -33.42
CA THR A 459 17.30 8.29 -34.47
C THR A 459 17.29 9.27 -35.64
N LEU A 460 16.12 9.71 -36.11
CA LEU A 460 16.00 10.71 -37.17
C LEU A 460 16.56 12.07 -36.73
N GLY A 461 16.25 12.48 -35.50
CA GLY A 461 16.71 13.73 -34.90
C GLY A 461 18.22 13.79 -34.70
N ALA A 462 18.81 12.75 -34.10
CA ALA A 462 20.24 12.67 -33.82
C ALA A 462 21.11 12.65 -35.09
N ASN A 463 20.61 12.03 -36.16
CA ASN A 463 21.31 11.99 -37.44
C ASN A 463 21.08 13.24 -38.32
N MET A 464 20.19 14.14 -37.91
CA MET A 464 19.88 15.39 -38.61
C MET A 464 19.60 15.20 -40.12
N ILE A 465 18.94 14.10 -40.50
CA ILE A 465 18.74 13.68 -41.89
C ILE A 465 17.98 14.76 -42.67
N ILE A 466 18.52 15.19 -43.81
CA ILE A 466 17.86 16.17 -44.68
C ILE A 466 16.48 15.66 -45.08
N SER A 467 15.45 16.44 -44.73
CA SER A 467 14.07 16.13 -45.10
C SER A 467 13.87 16.34 -46.60
N LEU A 468 13.03 15.50 -47.22
CA LEU A 468 12.69 15.61 -48.64
C LEU A 468 12.14 17.00 -49.02
N TRP A 469 11.44 17.64 -48.08
CA TRP A 469 10.83 18.96 -48.24
C TRP A 469 11.79 20.12 -47.93
N SER A 470 13.05 19.81 -47.63
CA SER A 470 14.08 20.80 -47.24
C SER A 470 13.60 21.75 -46.15
N VAL A 471 12.87 21.24 -45.15
CA VAL A 471 12.32 22.03 -44.03
C VAL A 471 13.27 22.10 -42.82
N ASN A 472 14.34 21.31 -42.81
CA ASN A 472 15.44 21.39 -41.84
C ASN A 472 16.75 21.95 -42.41
N TRP A 473 17.11 21.58 -43.64
CA TRP A 473 18.34 22.01 -44.30
C TRP A 473 18.05 22.46 -45.73
N LEU A 474 18.57 23.64 -46.09
CA LEU A 474 18.58 24.17 -47.43
C LEU A 474 19.93 23.83 -48.09
N ILE A 475 19.90 23.27 -49.30
CA ILE A 475 21.12 23.09 -50.10
C ILE A 475 21.27 24.32 -50.98
N ALA A 476 22.30 25.13 -50.73
CA ALA A 476 22.64 26.31 -51.50
C ALA A 476 23.83 26.03 -52.40
N THR A 477 23.71 26.40 -53.68
CA THR A 477 24.79 26.27 -54.66
C THR A 477 25.37 27.63 -54.98
N GLN A 478 26.70 27.78 -54.88
CA GLN A 478 27.40 29.00 -55.25
C GLN A 478 28.27 28.72 -56.48
N SER A 479 28.11 29.54 -57.52
CA SER A 479 28.99 29.49 -58.69
C SER A 479 30.33 30.12 -58.33
N ILE A 480 31.41 29.37 -58.48
CA ILE A 480 32.77 29.90 -58.38
C ILE A 480 33.26 30.22 -59.78
N ILE A 481 33.66 31.47 -60.00
CA ILE A 481 34.17 31.93 -61.29
C ILE A 481 35.38 31.05 -61.67
N ASN A 482 35.25 30.33 -62.80
CA ASN A 482 36.25 29.44 -63.42
C ASN A 482 36.57 28.10 -62.73
N SER A 483 35.79 27.63 -61.75
CA SER A 483 36.09 26.35 -61.05
C SER A 483 34.88 25.49 -60.65
N GLY A 484 33.68 25.81 -61.15
CA GLY A 484 32.47 24.98 -61.00
C GLY A 484 31.52 25.47 -59.91
N TRP A 485 30.62 24.58 -59.46
CA TRP A 485 29.61 24.87 -58.43
C TRP A 485 30.00 24.23 -57.10
N THR A 486 29.95 24.98 -56.01
CA THR A 486 30.03 24.42 -54.65
C THR A 486 28.64 24.35 -54.04
N ALA A 487 28.31 23.19 -53.44
CA ALA A 487 27.09 23.01 -52.67
C ALA A 487 27.42 23.06 -51.18
N HIS A 488 26.66 23.85 -50.42
CA HIS A 488 26.74 23.89 -48.96
C HIS A 488 25.34 23.81 -48.36
N THR A 489 25.25 23.26 -47.15
CA THR A 489 23.99 23.13 -46.41
C THR A 489 23.83 24.28 -45.42
N ILE A 490 22.63 24.85 -45.37
CA ILE A 490 22.26 25.92 -44.43
C ILE A 490 21.11 25.40 -43.58
N PRO A 491 21.24 25.34 -42.24
CA PRO A 491 20.15 24.90 -41.39
C PRO A 491 19.05 25.97 -41.36
N ILE A 492 17.81 25.52 -41.40
CA ILE A 492 16.64 26.39 -41.30
C ILE A 492 16.42 26.81 -39.85
N VAL A 493 15.92 28.04 -39.67
CA VAL A 493 15.61 28.60 -38.36
C VAL A 493 14.10 28.87 -38.27
N TYR A 494 13.46 28.27 -37.27
CA TYR A 494 12.06 28.51 -36.91
C TYR A 494 12.02 29.39 -35.65
N GLY A 495 11.56 30.63 -35.80
CA GLY A 495 11.62 31.63 -34.74
C GLY A 495 13.06 31.89 -34.27
N LYS A 496 13.40 31.41 -33.07
CA LYS A 496 14.77 31.48 -32.49
C LYS A 496 15.49 30.12 -32.47
N CYS A 497 14.85 29.07 -32.98
CA CYS A 497 15.33 27.70 -32.88
C CYS A 497 15.94 27.25 -34.22
N ASN A 498 17.16 26.71 -34.17
CA ASN A 498 17.96 26.34 -35.34
C ASN A 498 17.95 24.82 -35.56
N CYS A 499 17.55 24.36 -36.74
CA CYS A 499 17.43 22.95 -37.08
C CYS A 499 18.76 22.18 -37.07
N GLY A 500 19.89 22.88 -37.21
CA GLY A 500 21.22 22.31 -37.11
C GLY A 500 21.70 22.09 -35.68
N THR A 501 20.99 22.61 -34.68
CA THR A 501 21.31 22.38 -33.25
C THR A 501 20.19 21.68 -32.49
N SER A 502 18.95 21.80 -32.94
CA SER A 502 17.80 21.10 -32.36
C SER A 502 16.85 20.65 -33.46
N TRP A 503 16.50 19.36 -33.44
CA TRP A 503 15.59 18.77 -34.41
C TRP A 503 14.11 18.97 -34.06
N THR A 504 13.80 19.40 -32.82
CA THR A 504 12.42 19.59 -32.33
C THR A 504 11.86 20.99 -32.58
N CYS A 505 12.60 21.86 -33.28
CA CYS A 505 12.16 23.23 -33.50
C CYS A 505 10.87 23.29 -34.31
N THR A 506 9.92 24.09 -33.83
CA THR A 506 8.67 24.38 -34.51
C THR A 506 8.28 25.86 -34.40
N GLN A 507 7.40 26.31 -35.27
CA GLN A 507 6.80 27.64 -35.28
C GLN A 507 5.35 27.54 -35.76
N SER A 508 4.47 28.36 -35.20
CA SER A 508 3.08 28.45 -35.66
C SER A 508 2.98 29.18 -37.00
N SER A 509 2.19 28.62 -37.90
CA SER A 509 1.86 29.12 -39.24
C SER A 509 0.35 28.99 -39.45
N GLN A 510 -0.37 30.10 -39.29
CA GLN A 510 -1.83 30.18 -39.52
C GLN A 510 -2.64 29.10 -38.76
N GLY A 511 -2.24 28.78 -37.52
CA GLY A 511 -2.94 27.82 -36.66
C GLY A 511 -2.46 26.37 -36.76
N MET A 512 -1.59 26.04 -37.72
CA MET A 512 -0.85 24.77 -37.80
C MET A 512 0.62 24.99 -37.41
N MET A 513 1.36 23.94 -37.07
CA MET A 513 2.80 24.06 -36.80
C MET A 513 3.62 23.66 -38.04
N VAL A 514 4.73 24.36 -38.24
CA VAL A 514 5.83 23.99 -39.15
C VAL A 514 7.09 23.79 -38.32
N GLY A 515 8.05 23.00 -38.81
CA GLY A 515 9.26 22.72 -38.05
C GLY A 515 10.30 21.95 -38.85
N CYS A 516 11.40 21.62 -38.18
CA CYS A 516 12.54 20.96 -38.83
C CYS A 516 12.15 19.60 -39.44
N TYR A 517 11.23 18.89 -38.81
CA TYR A 517 10.70 17.64 -39.33
C TYR A 517 9.16 17.70 -39.37
N PRO A 518 8.54 17.25 -40.48
CA PRO A 518 7.07 17.17 -40.58
C PRO A 518 6.43 16.41 -39.41
N LEU A 519 7.11 15.38 -38.91
CA LEU A 519 6.67 14.60 -37.76
C LEU A 519 6.61 15.44 -36.49
N GLU A 520 7.66 16.21 -36.18
CA GLU A 520 7.71 17.05 -34.98
C GLU A 520 6.71 18.19 -35.02
N SER A 521 6.56 18.82 -36.18
CA SER A 521 5.51 19.83 -36.36
C SER A 521 4.11 19.24 -36.24
N LEU A 522 3.86 18.03 -36.77
CA LEU A 522 2.57 17.37 -36.63
C LEU A 522 2.25 17.10 -35.16
N LEU A 523 3.19 16.50 -34.42
CA LEU A 523 3.00 16.15 -33.01
C LEU A 523 2.69 17.36 -32.12
N GLN A 524 3.32 18.51 -32.41
CA GLN A 524 3.12 19.75 -31.66
C GLN A 524 1.92 20.58 -32.16
N THR A 525 1.30 20.20 -33.28
CA THR A 525 0.09 20.86 -33.79
C THR A 525 -1.08 20.60 -32.86
N THR A 526 -1.85 21.65 -32.58
CA THR A 526 -3.06 21.57 -31.76
C THR A 526 -4.30 21.29 -32.61
N LEU A 527 -5.36 20.79 -31.96
CA LEU A 527 -6.64 20.54 -32.62
C LEU A 527 -7.34 21.82 -33.12
N GLN A 528 -6.93 23.00 -32.67
CA GLN A 528 -7.63 24.27 -32.90
C GLN A 528 -7.98 24.55 -34.37
N CYS A 529 -7.08 24.25 -35.31
CA CYS A 529 -7.35 24.49 -36.72
C CYS A 529 -8.34 23.46 -37.31
N PHE A 530 -8.27 22.19 -36.91
CA PHE A 530 -9.14 21.12 -37.42
C PHE A 530 -10.62 21.31 -37.04
N TYR A 531 -10.90 22.03 -35.95
CA TYR A 531 -12.25 22.36 -35.49
C TYR A 531 -12.69 23.79 -35.88
N ASN A 532 -11.88 24.54 -36.65
CA ASN A 532 -12.19 25.91 -37.03
C ASN A 532 -12.18 26.07 -38.55
N GLN A 533 -13.37 26.23 -39.14
CA GLN A 533 -13.53 26.40 -40.58
C GLN A 533 -12.75 27.61 -41.11
N SER A 534 -12.73 28.75 -40.40
CA SER A 534 -11.95 29.92 -40.81
C SER A 534 -10.45 29.65 -40.84
N CYS A 535 -9.95 28.78 -39.96
CA CYS A 535 -8.56 28.35 -39.99
C CYS A 535 -8.28 27.48 -41.22
N ILE A 536 -9.12 26.47 -41.46
CA ILE A 536 -9.05 25.61 -42.64
C ILE A 536 -9.10 26.46 -43.92
N ASP A 537 -10.08 27.35 -44.03
CA ASP A 537 -10.27 28.26 -45.16
C ASP A 537 -9.07 29.19 -45.37
N SER A 538 -8.43 29.65 -44.28
CA SER A 538 -7.22 30.47 -44.35
C SER A 538 -6.03 29.70 -44.92
N THR A 539 -5.93 28.40 -44.63
CA THR A 539 -4.96 27.48 -45.26
C THR A 539 -5.38 27.11 -46.70
N ASN A 540 -6.68 27.14 -46.98
CA ASN A 540 -7.35 26.83 -48.24
C ASN A 540 -7.55 28.03 -49.17
N LYS A 541 -6.80 29.14 -49.01
CA LYS A 541 -6.92 30.39 -49.81
C LYS A 541 -6.94 30.24 -51.36
N PHE A 542 -6.81 29.03 -51.91
CA PHE A 542 -6.82 28.73 -53.33
C PHE A 542 -7.66 27.47 -53.75
N THR A 543 -8.57 26.93 -52.92
CA THR A 543 -9.26 25.63 -53.19
C THR A 543 -10.74 25.75 -53.63
N GLN A 544 -11.19 24.73 -54.40
CA GLN A 544 -12.60 24.40 -54.71
C GLN A 544 -13.10 23.16 -53.91
N LEU A 545 -12.22 22.49 -53.16
CA LEU A 545 -12.56 21.35 -52.28
C LEU A 545 -13.05 21.90 -50.94
N ASN A 546 -14.34 21.71 -50.65
CA ASN A 546 -14.93 22.05 -49.36
C ASN A 546 -14.57 20.97 -48.32
N ILE A 547 -13.51 21.21 -47.55
CA ILE A 547 -13.22 20.44 -46.34
C ILE A 547 -13.98 21.05 -45.18
N SER A 548 -14.79 20.25 -44.51
CA SER A 548 -15.50 20.68 -43.31
C SER A 548 -14.65 20.51 -42.05
N SER A 549 -14.75 21.48 -41.14
CA SER A 549 -14.24 21.34 -39.78
C SER A 549 -14.87 20.17 -39.05
N LEU A 550 -14.09 19.55 -38.16
CA LEU A 550 -14.58 18.53 -37.23
C LEU A 550 -15.61 19.11 -36.27
N LYS A 551 -16.51 18.27 -35.76
CA LYS A 551 -17.69 18.72 -34.98
C LYS A 551 -17.64 18.36 -33.50
N THR A 552 -17.13 17.19 -33.15
CA THR A 552 -17.20 16.66 -31.80
C THR A 552 -15.90 15.97 -31.41
N SER A 553 -15.41 16.22 -30.20
CA SER A 553 -14.34 15.44 -29.58
C SER A 553 -14.41 15.55 -28.06
N GLN A 554 -13.92 14.53 -27.38
CA GLN A 554 -13.68 14.58 -25.94
C GLN A 554 -12.49 15.47 -25.56
N TYR A 555 -11.55 15.70 -26.49
CA TYR A 555 -10.36 16.50 -26.24
C TYR A 555 -10.62 18.00 -26.43
N ARG A 556 -9.92 18.82 -25.65
CA ARG A 556 -9.96 20.28 -25.81
C ARG A 556 -9.26 20.67 -27.11
N MET A 557 -9.69 21.77 -27.73
CA MET A 557 -9.06 22.31 -28.95
C MET A 557 -7.57 22.68 -28.76
N SER A 558 -7.11 22.91 -27.52
CA SER A 558 -5.70 23.17 -27.20
C SER A 558 -4.84 21.90 -27.12
N THR A 559 -5.44 20.72 -27.13
CA THR A 559 -4.73 19.45 -27.05
C THR A 559 -3.89 19.23 -28.32
N THR A 560 -2.67 18.72 -28.16
CA THR A 560 -1.76 18.41 -29.27
C THR A 560 -2.05 17.04 -29.88
N ILE A 561 -1.71 16.84 -31.14
CA ILE A 561 -1.81 15.52 -31.79
C ILE A 561 -0.99 14.48 -31.03
N GLN A 562 0.18 14.85 -30.48
CA GLN A 562 0.97 13.95 -29.63
C GLN A 562 0.19 13.42 -28.43
N SER A 563 -0.61 14.25 -27.77
CA SER A 563 -1.40 13.83 -26.61
C SER A 563 -2.47 12.81 -26.97
N ILE A 564 -3.03 12.91 -28.19
CA ILE A 564 -4.03 11.97 -28.70
C ILE A 564 -3.35 10.67 -29.15
N LEU A 565 -2.17 10.78 -29.77
CA LEU A 565 -1.34 9.64 -30.16
C LEU A 565 -0.83 8.83 -28.96
N ASN A 566 -0.59 9.48 -27.82
CA ASN A 566 -0.23 8.77 -26.58
C ASN A 566 -1.31 7.75 -26.14
N ASN A 567 -2.55 7.92 -26.60
CA ASN A 567 -3.67 7.00 -26.41
C ASN A 567 -4.04 6.24 -27.71
N LEU A 568 -3.09 6.11 -28.65
CA LEU A 568 -3.28 5.46 -29.96
C LEU A 568 -4.48 6.01 -30.74
N MET A 569 -4.68 7.33 -30.69
CA MET A 569 -5.79 8.02 -31.36
C MET A 569 -7.19 7.56 -30.90
N VAL A 570 -7.31 6.87 -29.76
CA VAL A 570 -8.59 6.45 -29.18
C VAL A 570 -9.15 7.55 -28.28
N GLU A 571 -10.43 7.86 -28.43
CA GLU A 571 -11.15 8.75 -27.51
C GLU A 571 -11.82 7.96 -26.38
N GLU A 572 -12.51 6.87 -26.71
CA GLU A 572 -13.26 6.07 -25.74
C GLU A 572 -13.29 4.59 -26.11
N TYR A 573 -13.46 3.74 -25.10
CA TYR A 573 -13.72 2.32 -25.25
C TYR A 573 -15.14 2.01 -24.81
N ILE A 574 -15.97 1.54 -25.74
CA ILE A 574 -17.34 1.10 -25.46
C ILE A 574 -17.25 -0.35 -25.01
N ILE A 575 -17.50 -0.59 -23.71
CA ILE A 575 -17.38 -1.90 -23.07
C ILE A 575 -18.79 -2.43 -22.76
N ASN A 576 -19.15 -3.53 -23.41
CA ASN A 576 -20.39 -4.26 -23.14
C ASN A 576 -20.04 -5.62 -22.54
N LYS A 577 -20.66 -5.94 -21.41
CA LYS A 577 -20.46 -7.19 -20.67
C LYS A 577 -21.80 -7.89 -20.45
N SER A 578 -21.82 -9.22 -20.49
CA SER A 578 -23.00 -10.03 -20.20
C SER A 578 -22.66 -11.12 -19.18
N TYR A 579 -23.10 -10.93 -17.93
CA TYR A 579 -22.89 -11.91 -16.88
C TYR A 579 -23.67 -13.21 -17.13
N GLU A 580 -24.85 -13.11 -17.75
CA GLU A 580 -25.64 -14.28 -18.18
C GLU A 580 -24.88 -15.15 -19.19
N ASN A 581 -24.22 -14.54 -20.18
CA ASN A 581 -23.39 -15.28 -21.13
C ASN A 581 -22.21 -15.95 -20.43
N TYR A 582 -21.55 -15.26 -19.50
CA TYR A 582 -20.48 -15.83 -18.68
C TYR A 582 -20.96 -17.04 -17.88
N PHE A 583 -22.12 -16.92 -17.22
CA PHE A 583 -22.74 -18.01 -16.45
C PHE A 583 -23.04 -19.22 -17.35
N ASN A 584 -23.63 -18.98 -18.52
CA ASN A 584 -24.00 -20.04 -19.47
C ASN A 584 -22.77 -20.77 -20.03
N GLN A 585 -21.64 -20.07 -20.24
CA GLN A 585 -20.38 -20.68 -20.67
C GLN A 585 -19.68 -21.46 -19.55
N CYS A 586 -19.72 -20.97 -18.31
CA CYS A 586 -19.22 -21.72 -17.14
C CYS A 586 -20.00 -23.02 -16.90
N ALA A 587 -21.30 -23.03 -17.23
CA ALA A 587 -22.19 -24.18 -17.10
C ALA A 587 -22.02 -24.90 -15.73
N PRO A 588 -22.41 -24.25 -14.61
CA PRO A 588 -22.10 -24.77 -13.27
C PRO A 588 -22.67 -26.16 -13.04
N SER A 589 -21.80 -27.08 -12.64
CA SER A 589 -22.11 -28.49 -12.37
C SER A 589 -22.86 -28.68 -11.05
N SER A 590 -22.36 -28.06 -9.99
CA SER A 590 -23.01 -27.96 -8.69
C SER A 590 -22.75 -26.60 -8.03
N CYS A 591 -23.71 -26.16 -7.22
CA CYS A 591 -23.59 -24.99 -6.35
C CYS A 591 -23.96 -25.36 -4.93
N SER A 592 -23.21 -24.87 -3.96
CA SER A 592 -23.50 -25.02 -2.55
C SER A 592 -23.59 -23.66 -1.86
N TYR A 593 -24.47 -23.55 -0.87
CA TYR A 593 -24.54 -22.35 -0.03
C TYR A 593 -24.84 -22.73 1.42
N ASN A 594 -24.41 -21.85 2.33
CA ASN A 594 -24.57 -22.03 3.75
C ASN A 594 -25.61 -21.07 4.32
N TYR A 595 -26.54 -21.58 5.12
CA TYR A 595 -27.44 -20.75 5.91
C TYR A 595 -27.48 -21.21 7.37
N MET A 596 -27.79 -20.26 8.27
CA MET A 596 -27.87 -20.55 9.70
C MET A 596 -29.27 -21.03 10.05
N LYS A 597 -29.38 -22.27 10.52
CA LYS A 597 -30.61 -22.83 11.09
C LYS A 597 -30.52 -22.82 12.61
N ARG A 598 -31.60 -22.39 13.27
CA ARG A 598 -31.71 -22.49 14.73
C ARG A 598 -32.00 -23.93 15.13
N TYR A 599 -31.36 -24.34 16.21
CA TYR A 599 -31.48 -25.67 16.78
C TYR A 599 -32.92 -25.97 17.20
N GLN A 600 -33.49 -27.09 16.73
CA GLN A 600 -34.85 -27.49 17.08
C GLN A 600 -34.87 -28.16 18.45
N VAL A 601 -35.90 -27.88 19.25
CA VAL A 601 -36.05 -28.41 20.63
C VAL A 601 -35.97 -29.94 20.68
N THR A 602 -36.44 -30.63 19.63
CA THR A 602 -36.41 -32.09 19.48
C THR A 602 -34.98 -32.66 19.47
N GLU A 603 -34.05 -32.03 18.75
CA GLU A 603 -32.64 -32.44 18.72
C GLU A 603 -31.96 -32.17 20.06
N GLY A 604 -32.38 -31.12 20.79
CA GLY A 604 -31.88 -30.83 22.14
C GLY A 604 -32.23 -31.91 23.15
N ILE A 605 -33.44 -32.44 23.05
CA ILE A 605 -33.88 -33.56 23.88
C ILE A 605 -33.02 -34.80 23.59
N ILE A 606 -32.73 -35.11 22.33
CA ILE A 606 -31.91 -36.27 21.94
C ILE A 606 -30.48 -36.16 22.48
N ASN A 607 -29.85 -34.98 22.36
CA ASN A 607 -28.50 -34.74 22.89
C ASN A 607 -28.45 -34.77 24.43
N ILE A 608 -29.51 -34.32 25.11
CA ILE A 608 -29.63 -34.46 26.56
C ILE A 608 -29.72 -35.94 26.96
N ILE A 609 -30.50 -36.74 26.24
CA ILE A 609 -30.66 -38.17 26.50
C ILE A 609 -29.31 -38.90 26.31
N SER A 610 -28.55 -38.58 25.25
CA SER A 610 -27.26 -39.22 24.99
C SER A 610 -26.19 -38.88 26.02
N LEU A 611 -26.21 -37.67 26.59
CA LEU A 611 -25.24 -37.20 27.60
C LEU A 611 -25.60 -37.57 29.04
N TYR A 612 -26.86 -37.92 29.31
CA TYR A 612 -27.39 -38.18 30.65
C TYR A 612 -26.55 -39.21 31.43
N SER A 613 -26.20 -40.32 30.79
CA SER A 613 -25.43 -41.41 31.41
C SER A 613 -24.04 -40.96 31.89
N GLY A 614 -23.34 -40.12 31.11
CA GLY A 614 -22.03 -39.59 31.48
C GLY A 614 -22.12 -38.53 32.57
N LEU A 615 -23.14 -37.66 32.50
CA LEU A 615 -23.40 -36.60 33.49
C LEU A 615 -23.71 -37.18 34.87
N VAL A 616 -24.44 -38.30 34.95
CA VAL A 616 -24.73 -38.98 36.22
C VAL A 616 -23.45 -39.46 36.92
N ILE A 617 -22.48 -39.98 36.17
CA ILE A 617 -21.20 -40.46 36.73
C ILE A 617 -20.35 -39.28 37.22
N LEU A 618 -20.21 -38.24 36.40
CA LEU A 618 -19.43 -37.04 36.72
C LEU A 618 -20.00 -36.28 37.92
N THR A 619 -21.32 -36.05 37.97
CA THR A 619 -21.98 -35.35 39.08
C THR A 619 -21.90 -36.15 40.38
N ARG A 620 -21.91 -37.49 40.31
CA ARG A 620 -21.67 -38.35 41.47
C ARG A 620 -20.24 -38.22 41.99
N CYS A 621 -19.23 -38.26 41.11
CA CYS A 621 -17.83 -38.04 41.51
C CYS A 621 -17.64 -36.64 42.15
N LEU A 622 -18.19 -35.59 41.54
CA LEU A 622 -18.12 -34.22 42.08
C LEU A 622 -18.80 -34.10 43.45
N SER A 623 -19.97 -34.73 43.64
CA SER A 623 -20.67 -34.72 44.92
C SER A 623 -19.85 -35.39 46.04
N VAL A 624 -19.13 -36.48 45.73
CA VAL A 624 -18.24 -37.16 46.68
C VAL A 624 -16.98 -36.34 46.98
N ILE A 625 -16.38 -35.70 45.97
CA ILE A 625 -15.21 -34.83 46.14
C ILE A 625 -15.56 -33.61 46.99
N LEU A 626 -16.70 -32.96 46.72
CA LEU A 626 -17.18 -31.82 47.51
C LEU A 626 -17.40 -32.20 48.98
N ILE A 627 -17.99 -33.36 49.25
CA ILE A 627 -18.18 -33.85 50.62
C ILE A 627 -16.85 -34.16 51.29
N LYS A 628 -15.87 -34.77 50.57
CA LYS A 628 -14.51 -35.00 51.10
C LYS A 628 -13.78 -33.69 51.40
N LEU A 629 -13.88 -32.69 50.54
CA LEU A 629 -13.30 -31.36 50.76
C LEU A 629 -13.97 -30.65 51.96
N CYS A 630 -15.29 -30.79 52.11
CA CYS A 630 -16.01 -30.31 53.29
C CYS A 630 -15.60 -31.05 54.58
N SER A 631 -15.34 -32.37 54.52
CA SER A 631 -14.87 -33.14 55.69
C SER A 631 -13.41 -32.84 56.06
N TYR A 632 -12.55 -32.56 55.07
CA TYR A 632 -11.14 -32.23 55.30
C TYR A 632 -10.97 -30.88 56.00
N LYS A 633 -11.92 -29.95 55.80
CA LYS A 633 -11.99 -28.67 56.50
C LYS A 633 -12.45 -28.79 57.97
N SER A 634 -12.97 -29.94 58.41
CA SER A 634 -13.58 -30.12 59.75
C SER A 634 -12.61 -30.60 60.85
N ASN A 635 -11.37 -31.01 60.52
CA ASN A 635 -10.46 -31.67 61.48
C ASN A 635 -9.29 -30.81 62.00
N ARG A 636 -9.38 -29.47 61.98
CA ARG A 636 -8.45 -28.60 62.74
C ARG A 636 -9.17 -27.93 63.90
N ILE A 637 -9.06 -28.50 65.09
CA ILE A 637 -9.30 -27.83 66.37
C ILE A 637 -7.95 -27.74 67.09
N THR A 638 -7.55 -26.52 67.41
CA THR A 638 -6.43 -26.15 68.27
C THR A 638 -6.81 -26.33 69.75
N ILE A 639 -5.87 -26.85 70.53
CA ILE A 639 -5.89 -26.94 71.99
C ILE A 639 -5.50 -25.54 72.53
N GLU A 640 -6.32 -24.94 73.39
CA GLU A 640 -5.90 -23.84 74.28
C GLU A 640 -5.66 -24.43 75.67
N ILE A 641 -4.43 -24.24 76.18
CA ILE A 641 -4.12 -24.33 77.61
C ILE A 641 -4.05 -22.89 78.11
N THR A 642 -4.93 -22.55 79.04
CA THR A 642 -4.84 -21.38 79.90
C THR A 642 -3.89 -21.65 81.06
N ASP A 643 -3.01 -20.70 81.36
CA ASP A 643 -2.56 -20.28 82.71
C ASP A 643 -1.75 -18.98 82.49
N GLN A 644 -2.20 -17.79 82.91
CA GLN A 644 -2.17 -17.24 84.27
C GLN A 644 -0.87 -17.53 85.05
N ASN A 645 0.16 -16.70 84.87
CA ASN A 645 0.80 -15.90 85.94
C ASN A 645 2.22 -15.44 85.53
N THR A 646 2.55 -14.23 86.02
CA THR A 646 3.81 -13.44 85.99
C THR A 646 4.23 -12.81 84.68
#